data_AF-A0A9N9SRD4-F1
#
_entry.id   AF-A0A9N9SRD4-F1
#
_cell.length_a   1.000
_cell.length_b   1.000
_cell.length_c   1.000
_cell.angle_alpha   90.00
_cell.angle_beta   90.00
_cell.angle_gamma   90.00
#
_symmetry.space_group_name_H-M   'P 1'
#
loop_
_entity.id
_entity.type
_entity.pdbx_description
1 polymer ?
#
loop_
_entity_poly.entity_id
_entity_poly.type
_entity_poly.pdbx_seq_one_letter_code
_entity_poly.pdbx_strand_id
1 'polypeptide(L)'
;MMVLSVSGSQTNIYNGSSPITLSGGGALRKVPNSSPSNHKRPMIALTHLPKRPPVDITFTDLSYSVSEGRKRGYKTILKCISGKCKSGELTAIMGPSGAGKSTIMNILAGYKTSNLSGQVMINGKERNLRRFRKMSCYIMQDDCLSPHLTVKEAMMVSANLKLGKTVTLSEKKVVINEIIENLGLQTCIDINSSNLSGGQRKRLSIGLELVNNPPVMFFDEPTSGLDSSSCFQCLCLLKSLARGGRTIICTIHQPSARLFEMFDHLYMMAEGQCIYRGPVLGLVPFLSSMGLNCPSYHNPADYVMEVACGEHGDYVQKLVVAVNAGRCTKFATPDHRSSKIVSNDIAKEANGKNSSGDVISVPNGSVKPATPTTPVTCTTSLLDSSENLSPTEKNGFSTTGLQQFTILLKRSMYMILMDKTLTRMRLVSHFVIGCLIGLIYYDIGQDAAKVTSNAGCLFFCVMFMMYTAMMPTILTFPLEMSVTVREHLNYWYSLKAYYMAKTLADIPFQVVMTLCYIIGVYFITSQPLDVTRFGMILLVTVLTALVSQSFGLLIGAAFNIEGGVFLGPISTIPMVLFSGFFTNLNDIPFYLRWLPYLSYLKYGFEACMIAIYGLDRPKLTCNIEYCHFKYPKKFLEQMSMKDDMVSYFIDVGVLGGLFIFLRVIAYFMLRIKLMQNR
;
A
#
# COMPACT_ATOMS: atom_id res chain seq x y z
N MET A 1 31.53 -16.05 20.91
CA MET A 1 32.68 -15.50 21.66
C MET A 1 33.16 -14.26 20.91
N MET A 2 33.56 -13.23 21.66
CA MET A 2 33.64 -11.79 21.33
C MET A 2 32.29 -11.04 21.24
N VAL A 3 31.94 -10.47 22.40
CA VAL A 3 30.90 -9.46 22.65
C VAL A 3 31.65 -8.20 23.06
N LEU A 4 31.37 -7.06 22.45
CA LEU A 4 31.84 -5.75 22.93
C LEU A 4 30.64 -5.00 23.52
N SER A 5 30.69 -4.81 24.85
CA SER A 5 29.77 -4.02 25.65
C SER A 5 30.24 -2.56 25.72
N VAL A 6 29.30 -1.63 25.64
CA VAL A 6 29.51 -0.24 26.07
C VAL A 6 28.35 0.14 26.99
N SER A 7 28.69 0.36 28.26
CA SER A 7 27.82 0.92 29.31
C SER A 7 28.26 2.35 29.62
N GLY A 8 27.32 3.18 30.08
CA GLY A 8 27.55 4.51 30.67
C GLY A 8 26.30 5.37 30.50
N SER A 9 25.33 5.34 31.43
CA SER A 9 25.25 6.08 32.71
C SER A 9 24.68 7.48 32.56
N GLN A 10 23.48 7.68 33.11
CA GLN A 10 22.82 8.98 33.35
C GLN A 10 23.54 9.75 34.48
N THR A 11 23.57 11.09 34.41
CA THR A 11 23.35 12.00 35.56
C THR A 11 23.24 13.46 35.12
N ASN A 12 22.24 14.14 35.70
CA ASN A 12 22.00 15.59 35.68
C ASN A 12 23.15 16.39 36.32
N ILE A 13 23.28 17.69 35.99
CA ILE A 13 23.53 18.81 36.94
C ILE A 13 23.33 20.16 36.20
N TYR A 14 22.54 21.04 36.83
CA TYR A 14 22.36 22.46 36.52
C TYR A 14 23.31 23.31 37.40
N ASN A 15 23.52 24.57 36.99
CA ASN A 15 24.11 25.74 37.67
C ASN A 15 25.60 26.06 37.44
N GLY A 16 25.83 27.30 36.98
CA GLY A 16 27.13 27.96 36.89
C GLY A 16 27.02 29.34 36.22
N SER A 17 26.75 30.36 37.03
CA SER A 17 26.55 31.76 36.67
C SER A 17 27.83 32.57 36.37
N SER A 18 27.67 33.59 35.51
CA SER A 18 28.34 34.93 35.46
C SER A 18 29.74 35.10 34.83
N PRO A 19 30.16 36.32 34.41
CA PRO A 19 29.42 37.38 33.68
C PRO A 19 30.22 37.91 32.45
N ILE A 20 29.55 38.43 31.42
CA ILE A 20 30.22 39.25 30.38
C ILE A 20 29.46 40.57 30.18
N THR A 21 30.25 41.63 30.32
CA THR A 21 29.98 43.06 30.34
C THR A 21 29.32 43.56 29.06
N LEU A 22 28.22 44.32 29.19
CA LEU A 22 27.61 45.10 28.10
C LEU A 22 28.39 46.39 27.85
N SER A 23 28.69 46.69 26.59
CA SER A 23 28.88 48.06 26.10
C SER A 23 28.36 48.19 24.67
N GLY A 24 27.67 49.29 24.39
CA GLY A 24 27.41 49.78 23.03
C GLY A 24 25.99 49.56 22.51
N GLY A 25 25.18 50.61 22.56
CA GLY A 25 23.83 50.65 22.01
C GLY A 25 23.78 50.48 20.50
N GLY A 26 22.85 49.65 20.04
CA GLY A 26 22.43 49.52 18.65
C GLY A 26 20.95 49.19 18.63
N ALA A 27 20.14 50.10 18.12
CA ALA A 27 18.68 49.98 18.05
C ALA A 27 18.26 48.64 17.40
N LEU A 28 17.47 47.86 18.14
CA LEU A 28 16.80 46.67 17.60
C LEU A 28 15.88 47.09 16.46
N ARG A 29 16.25 46.66 15.25
CA ARG A 29 15.49 46.85 14.02
C ARG A 29 14.14 46.15 14.17
N LYS A 30 13.06 46.93 14.29
CA LYS A 30 11.67 46.46 14.19
C LYS A 30 11.54 45.60 12.93
N VAL A 31 11.22 44.32 13.11
CA VAL A 31 10.68 43.47 12.03
C VAL A 31 9.33 44.08 11.65
N PRO A 32 9.13 44.55 10.41
CA PRO A 32 7.84 45.11 10.03
C PRO A 32 6.81 43.99 10.03
N ASN A 33 5.79 44.16 10.87
CA ASN A 33 4.56 43.39 10.87
C ASN A 33 3.82 43.70 9.57
N SER A 34 4.16 43.01 8.48
CA SER A 34 3.34 43.00 7.27
C SER A 34 2.18 42.04 7.51
N SER A 35 1.06 42.60 7.94
CA SER A 35 -0.26 42.00 7.80
C SER A 35 -0.40 41.38 6.40
N PRO A 36 -0.78 40.11 6.23
CA PRO A 36 -1.00 39.58 4.90
C PRO A 36 -2.28 40.19 4.34
N SER A 37 -2.11 41.23 3.53
CA SER A 37 -3.14 41.75 2.63
C SER A 37 -3.66 40.62 1.74
N ASN A 38 -4.94 40.26 1.89
CA ASN A 38 -5.89 39.81 0.87
C ASN A 38 -5.40 39.14 -0.44
N HIS A 39 -4.38 38.28 -0.39
CA HIS A 39 -4.14 37.32 -1.46
C HIS A 39 -5.15 36.19 -1.30
N LYS A 40 -6.27 36.29 -2.04
CA LYS A 40 -7.12 35.14 -2.37
C LYS A 40 -6.20 34.05 -2.91
N ARG A 41 -5.86 33.05 -2.08
CA ARG A 41 -5.11 31.87 -2.54
C ARG A 41 -5.90 31.25 -3.69
N PRO A 42 -5.24 30.91 -4.81
CA PRO A 42 -5.94 30.39 -5.98
C PRO A 42 -6.67 29.11 -5.59
N MET A 43 -7.96 29.04 -5.92
CA MET A 43 -8.67 27.77 -5.88
C MET A 43 -7.98 26.82 -6.86
N ILE A 44 -7.72 25.58 -6.42
CA ILE A 44 -7.27 24.51 -7.32
C ILE A 44 -8.40 24.24 -8.32
N ALA A 45 -8.36 24.92 -9.45
CA ALA A 45 -9.21 24.68 -10.61
C ALA A 45 -8.43 23.73 -11.52
N LEU A 46 -8.83 22.46 -11.54
CA LEU A 46 -8.34 21.51 -12.54
C LEU A 46 -9.15 21.74 -13.81
N THR A 47 -8.69 22.65 -14.67
CA THR A 47 -9.40 23.08 -15.89
C THR A 47 -9.28 22.06 -17.01
N HIS A 48 -8.19 21.28 -17.06
CA HIS A 48 -7.98 20.29 -18.13
C HIS A 48 -8.55 18.90 -17.81
N LEU A 49 -9.17 18.71 -16.64
CA LEU A 49 -9.84 17.47 -16.27
C LEU A 49 -11.36 17.59 -16.43
N PRO A 50 -12.05 16.50 -16.84
CA PRO A 50 -13.50 16.52 -16.97
C PRO A 50 -14.14 16.81 -15.62
N LYS A 51 -15.03 17.81 -15.58
CA LYS A 51 -15.83 18.12 -14.38
C LYS A 51 -16.73 16.92 -14.07
N ARG A 52 -16.76 16.52 -12.81
CA ARG A 52 -17.64 15.45 -12.32
C ARG A 52 -18.77 16.03 -11.49
N PRO A 53 -19.97 15.42 -11.53
CA PRO A 53 -21.10 15.89 -10.74
C PRO A 53 -20.79 15.78 -9.23
N PRO A 54 -21.41 16.64 -8.41
CA PRO A 54 -21.28 16.56 -6.96
C PRO A 54 -21.84 15.23 -6.44
N VAL A 55 -21.18 14.67 -5.42
CA VAL A 55 -21.54 13.35 -4.85
C VAL A 55 -21.69 13.44 -3.34
N ASP A 56 -22.92 13.43 -2.86
CA ASP A 56 -23.27 13.31 -1.45
C ASP A 56 -23.31 11.83 -1.03
N ILE A 57 -22.77 11.55 0.15
CA ILE A 57 -22.83 10.23 0.78
C ILE A 57 -23.72 10.32 2.00
N THR A 58 -24.78 9.51 2.03
CA THR A 58 -25.65 9.34 3.20
C THR A 58 -25.58 7.90 3.67
N PHE A 59 -25.57 7.71 4.98
CA PHE A 59 -25.58 6.38 5.57
C PHE A 59 -26.52 6.33 6.76
N THR A 60 -27.28 5.25 6.86
CA THR A 60 -28.41 5.11 7.79
C THR A 60 -28.36 3.75 8.49
N ASP A 61 -28.43 3.80 9.81
CA ASP A 61 -28.52 2.67 10.74
C ASP A 61 -27.44 1.60 10.48
N LEU A 62 -26.24 2.07 10.17
CA LEU A 62 -25.09 1.23 9.87
C LEU A 62 -24.65 0.47 11.12
N SER A 63 -24.66 -0.87 11.06
CA SER A 63 -24.01 -1.71 12.07
C SER A 63 -23.07 -2.70 11.43
N TYR A 64 -21.97 -2.98 12.10
CA TYR A 64 -20.92 -3.85 11.59
C TYR A 64 -20.35 -4.71 12.70
N SER A 65 -20.28 -6.02 12.44
CA SER A 65 -19.80 -7.02 13.40
C SER A 65 -18.69 -7.88 12.79
N VAL A 66 -17.66 -8.16 13.58
CA VAL A 66 -16.52 -9.00 13.19
C VAL A 66 -16.55 -10.28 14.01
N SER A 67 -16.22 -11.41 13.38
CA SER A 67 -16.04 -12.69 14.07
C SER A 67 -14.72 -12.69 14.82
N GLU A 68 -14.74 -13.05 16.10
CA GLU A 68 -13.52 -13.16 16.94
C GLU A 68 -12.77 -14.51 16.74
N GLY A 69 -13.04 -15.23 15.65
CA GLY A 69 -12.34 -16.47 15.29
C GLY A 69 -13.09 -17.75 15.70
N ARG A 70 -12.39 -18.88 15.70
CA ARG A 70 -13.00 -20.24 15.74
C ARG A 70 -13.78 -20.60 17.02
N LYS A 71 -13.70 -19.81 18.10
CA LYS A 71 -14.37 -20.11 19.39
C LYS A 71 -14.92 -18.89 20.15
N ARG A 72 -14.93 -17.69 19.55
CA ARG A 72 -15.45 -16.48 20.19
C ARG A 72 -16.41 -15.82 19.21
N GLY A 73 -17.57 -15.38 19.72
CA GLY A 73 -18.72 -14.95 18.93
C GLY A 73 -18.47 -13.72 18.04
N TYR A 74 -19.51 -12.92 17.84
CA TYR A 74 -19.41 -11.69 17.04
C TYR A 74 -19.20 -10.48 17.95
N LYS A 75 -18.17 -9.68 17.66
CA LYS A 75 -17.96 -8.36 18.27
C LYS A 75 -18.53 -7.29 17.36
N THR A 76 -19.55 -6.57 17.84
CA THR A 76 -20.10 -5.42 17.13
C THR A 76 -19.17 -4.22 17.30
N ILE A 77 -18.64 -3.73 16.18
CA ILE A 77 -17.73 -2.59 16.14
C ILE A 77 -18.51 -1.29 15.94
N LEU A 78 -19.51 -1.29 15.06
CA LEU A 78 -20.37 -0.13 14.79
C LEU A 78 -21.81 -0.44 15.19
N LYS A 79 -22.45 0.48 15.90
CA LYS A 79 -23.78 0.29 16.51
C LYS A 79 -24.76 1.35 15.97
N CYS A 80 -25.52 1.00 14.93
CA CYS A 80 -26.58 1.81 14.30
C CYS A 80 -26.20 3.28 14.05
N ILE A 81 -25.10 3.51 13.32
CA ILE A 81 -24.61 4.87 13.06
C ILE A 81 -25.26 5.48 11.81
N SER A 82 -25.53 6.78 11.85
CA SER A 82 -26.21 7.52 10.77
C SER A 82 -25.55 8.88 10.53
N GLY A 83 -25.42 9.29 9.27
CA GLY A 83 -24.77 10.55 8.91
C GLY A 83 -24.85 10.92 7.44
N LYS A 84 -24.40 12.13 7.12
CA LYS A 84 -24.32 12.67 5.76
C LYS A 84 -23.00 13.41 5.57
N CYS A 85 -22.34 13.19 4.44
CA CYS A 85 -21.17 13.94 3.98
C CYS A 85 -21.54 14.57 2.63
N LYS A 86 -21.43 15.90 2.50
CA LYS A 86 -21.84 16.61 1.28
C LYS A 86 -20.65 17.02 0.42
N SER A 87 -20.91 17.19 -0.86
CA SER A 87 -19.97 17.83 -1.79
C SER A 87 -19.68 19.27 -1.36
N GLY A 88 -18.41 19.68 -1.45
CA GLY A 88 -17.97 21.01 -1.03
C GLY A 88 -17.45 21.07 0.40
N GLU A 89 -17.75 20.07 1.23
CA GLU A 89 -17.42 20.04 2.65
C GLU A 89 -16.19 19.17 2.92
N LEU A 90 -15.31 19.66 3.79
CA LEU A 90 -14.23 18.89 4.40
C LEU A 90 -14.73 18.29 5.73
N THR A 91 -14.97 16.97 5.74
CA THR A 91 -15.46 16.24 6.91
C THR A 91 -14.33 15.56 7.67
N ALA A 92 -14.23 15.83 8.98
CA ALA A 92 -13.35 15.11 9.91
C ALA A 92 -14.11 14.04 10.68
N ILE A 93 -13.59 12.81 10.69
CA ILE A 93 -14.02 11.72 11.56
C ILE A 93 -13.02 11.64 12.73
N MET A 94 -13.52 11.85 13.94
CA MET A 94 -12.71 11.87 15.16
C MET A 94 -13.27 10.90 16.21
N GLY A 95 -12.45 10.55 17.20
CA GLY A 95 -12.81 9.64 18.28
C GLY A 95 -11.58 8.92 18.85
N PRO A 96 -11.70 8.30 20.04
CA PRO A 96 -10.61 7.57 20.67
C PRO A 96 -10.17 6.35 19.85
N SER A 97 -9.00 5.82 20.19
CA SER A 97 -8.49 4.57 19.62
C SER A 97 -9.50 3.43 19.85
N GLY A 98 -9.78 2.65 18.80
CA GLY A 98 -10.78 1.58 18.86
C GLY A 98 -12.24 2.03 18.69
N ALA A 99 -12.55 3.32 18.54
CA ALA A 99 -13.94 3.80 18.35
C ALA A 99 -14.58 3.38 17.01
N GLY A 100 -13.82 2.82 16.07
CA GLY A 100 -14.31 2.37 14.77
C GLY A 100 -14.11 3.35 13.60
N LYS A 101 -13.25 4.37 13.74
CA LYS A 101 -12.97 5.41 12.72
C LYS A 101 -12.53 4.84 11.35
N SER A 102 -11.47 4.03 11.33
CA SER A 102 -11.01 3.40 10.08
C SER A 102 -12.01 2.36 9.58
N THR A 103 -12.79 1.73 10.46
CA THR A 103 -13.85 0.78 10.11
C THR A 103 -14.99 1.47 9.35
N ILE A 104 -15.51 2.59 9.84
CA ILE A 104 -16.53 3.37 9.12
C ILE A 104 -15.96 3.87 7.79
N MET A 105 -14.72 4.35 7.76
CA MET A 105 -14.12 4.84 6.52
C MET A 105 -14.00 3.73 5.47
N ASN A 106 -13.55 2.53 5.85
CA ASN A 106 -13.46 1.37 4.95
C ASN A 106 -14.83 0.89 4.45
N ILE A 107 -15.86 0.98 5.30
CA ILE A 107 -17.25 0.68 4.91
C ILE A 107 -17.75 1.71 3.90
N LEU A 108 -17.54 3.01 4.15
CA LEU A 108 -17.97 4.09 3.26
C LEU A 108 -17.24 4.05 1.91
N ALA A 109 -15.94 3.75 1.91
CA ALA A 109 -15.15 3.52 0.70
C ALA A 109 -15.57 2.26 -0.09
N GLY A 110 -16.24 1.31 0.58
CA GLY A 110 -16.72 0.07 -0.02
C GLY A 110 -15.66 -1.02 -0.10
N TYR A 111 -14.67 -0.99 0.80
CA TYR A 111 -13.69 -2.07 0.98
C TYR A 111 -14.27 -3.20 1.85
N LYS A 112 -15.04 -2.83 2.88
CA LYS A 112 -15.77 -3.77 3.74
C LYS A 112 -17.26 -3.79 3.43
N THR A 113 -17.78 -4.97 3.10
CA THR A 113 -19.19 -5.18 2.72
C THR A 113 -19.85 -6.40 3.36
N SER A 114 -19.08 -7.34 3.91
CA SER A 114 -19.59 -8.52 4.61
C SER A 114 -20.10 -8.15 6.01
N ASN A 115 -21.15 -8.80 6.52
CA ASN A 115 -21.68 -8.61 7.87
C ASN A 115 -22.05 -7.15 8.19
N LEU A 116 -22.56 -6.44 7.18
CA LEU A 116 -23.02 -5.07 7.26
C LEU A 116 -24.54 -5.04 7.32
N SER A 117 -25.13 -4.36 8.31
CA SER A 117 -26.54 -3.98 8.32
C SER A 117 -26.68 -2.46 8.17
N GLY A 118 -27.85 -2.01 7.72
CA GLY A 118 -28.08 -0.61 7.34
C GLY A 118 -27.84 -0.36 5.86
N GLN A 119 -27.89 0.91 5.45
CA GLN A 119 -27.80 1.31 4.04
C GLN A 119 -26.80 2.45 3.83
N VAL A 120 -26.09 2.40 2.71
CA VAL A 120 -25.25 3.50 2.22
C VAL A 120 -25.82 3.96 0.88
N MET A 121 -26.20 5.22 0.83
CA MET A 121 -26.80 5.88 -0.32
C MET A 121 -25.84 6.91 -0.91
N ILE A 122 -25.85 7.03 -2.23
CA ILE A 122 -25.10 8.02 -3.00
C ILE A 122 -26.12 8.88 -3.73
N ASN A 123 -26.14 10.19 -3.46
CA ASN A 123 -27.12 11.11 -4.02
C ASN A 123 -28.58 10.58 -3.89
N GLY A 124 -28.89 9.92 -2.76
CA GLY A 124 -30.22 9.36 -2.49
C GLY A 124 -30.53 8.00 -3.15
N LYS A 125 -29.65 7.46 -3.99
CA LYS A 125 -29.78 6.12 -4.58
C LYS A 125 -28.91 5.10 -3.84
N GLU A 126 -29.30 3.83 -3.83
CA GLU A 126 -28.48 2.77 -3.21
C GLU A 126 -27.10 2.66 -3.87
N ARG A 127 -26.06 2.45 -3.04
CA ARG A 127 -24.68 2.39 -3.51
C ARG A 127 -24.42 1.14 -4.37
N ASN A 128 -24.19 1.37 -5.66
CA ASN A 128 -23.52 0.37 -6.51
C ASN A 128 -22.01 0.41 -6.29
N LEU A 129 -21.45 -0.63 -5.65
CA LEU A 129 -20.02 -0.71 -5.31
C LEU A 129 -19.09 -0.57 -6.52
N ARG A 130 -19.43 -1.19 -7.65
CA ARG A 130 -18.58 -1.17 -8.85
C ARG A 130 -18.51 0.22 -9.47
N ARG A 131 -19.64 0.93 -9.51
CA ARG A 131 -19.69 2.34 -9.99
C ARG A 131 -19.00 3.25 -8.98
N PHE A 132 -19.28 3.07 -7.69
CA PHE A 132 -18.73 3.92 -6.64
C PHE A 132 -17.21 3.89 -6.58
N ARG A 133 -16.57 2.71 -6.65
CA ARG A 133 -15.11 2.60 -6.62
C ARG A 133 -14.39 3.26 -7.81
N LYS A 134 -15.10 3.59 -8.91
CA LYS A 134 -14.55 4.40 -10.01
C LYS A 134 -14.65 5.92 -9.75
N MET A 135 -15.57 6.31 -8.86
CA MET A 135 -15.86 7.69 -8.49
C MET A 135 -15.18 8.08 -7.17
N SER A 136 -14.76 7.11 -6.36
CA SER A 136 -14.02 7.34 -5.13
C SER A 136 -12.56 6.95 -5.24
N CYS A 137 -11.73 7.57 -4.41
CA CYS A 137 -10.36 7.11 -4.15
C CYS A 137 -10.11 7.06 -2.64
N TYR A 138 -9.20 6.20 -2.23
CA TYR A 138 -8.79 6.05 -0.84
C TYR A 138 -7.28 6.27 -0.72
N ILE A 139 -6.90 7.20 0.15
CA ILE A 139 -5.51 7.53 0.44
C ILE A 139 -5.22 6.98 1.83
N MET A 140 -4.40 5.93 1.87
CA MET A 140 -4.01 5.24 3.10
C MET A 140 -3.10 6.14 3.96
N GLN A 141 -2.93 5.74 5.23
CA GLN A 141 -2.02 6.39 6.16
C GLN A 141 -0.59 6.38 5.61
N ASP A 142 -0.08 5.19 5.29
CA ASP A 142 1.25 5.00 4.72
C ASP A 142 1.30 5.30 3.21
N ASP A 143 2.18 6.21 2.81
CA ASP A 143 2.40 6.55 1.41
C ASP A 143 3.28 5.51 0.70
N CYS A 144 2.65 4.40 0.30
CA CYS A 144 3.30 3.31 -0.43
C CYS A 144 3.51 3.68 -1.91
N LEU A 145 4.61 4.38 -2.21
CA LEU A 145 5.01 4.80 -3.55
C LEU A 145 6.15 3.93 -4.11
N SER A 146 6.26 3.85 -5.44
CA SER A 146 7.40 3.20 -6.10
C SER A 146 8.68 4.02 -5.87
N PRO A 147 9.69 3.51 -5.16
CA PRO A 147 10.81 4.32 -4.65
C PRO A 147 11.72 4.86 -5.77
N HIS A 148 11.92 4.07 -6.83
CA HIS A 148 12.85 4.37 -7.92
C HIS A 148 12.26 5.24 -9.04
N LEU A 149 10.98 5.60 -8.98
CA LEU A 149 10.37 6.48 -9.97
C LEU A 149 10.47 7.94 -9.53
N THR A 150 10.78 8.82 -10.48
CA THR A 150 10.68 10.26 -10.26
C THR A 150 9.22 10.70 -10.12
N VAL A 151 8.97 11.88 -9.53
CA VAL A 151 7.61 12.46 -9.42
C VAL A 151 6.92 12.48 -10.79
N LYS A 152 7.64 12.94 -11.82
CA LYS A 152 7.15 13.00 -13.21
C LYS A 152 6.79 11.63 -13.77
N GLU A 153 7.66 10.64 -13.59
CA GLU A 153 7.44 9.27 -14.07
C GLU A 153 6.26 8.61 -13.37
N ALA A 154 6.16 8.75 -12.04
CA ALA A 154 5.06 8.21 -11.26
C ALA A 154 3.70 8.80 -11.72
N MET A 155 3.65 10.12 -11.92
CA MET A 155 2.47 10.81 -12.45
C MET A 155 2.14 10.36 -13.88
N MET A 156 3.14 10.16 -14.73
CA MET A 156 2.96 9.66 -16.09
C MET A 156 2.42 8.23 -16.13
N VAL A 157 2.91 7.35 -15.25
CA VAL A 157 2.38 5.99 -15.09
C VAL A 157 0.92 6.04 -14.66
N SER A 158 0.59 6.85 -13.65
CA SER A 158 -0.81 7.03 -13.20
C SER A 158 -1.71 7.53 -14.32
N ALA A 159 -1.30 8.57 -15.05
CA ALA A 159 -2.03 9.13 -16.19
C ALA A 159 -2.25 8.11 -17.31
N ASN A 160 -1.23 7.32 -17.64
CA ASN A 160 -1.35 6.30 -18.68
C ASN A 160 -2.30 5.16 -18.30
N LEU A 161 -2.43 4.83 -17.00
CA LEU A 161 -3.33 3.80 -16.52
C LEU A 161 -4.77 4.31 -16.34
N LYS A 162 -4.94 5.56 -15.89
CA LYS A 162 -6.25 6.13 -15.49
C LYS A 162 -6.97 6.91 -16.58
N LEU A 163 -6.27 7.63 -17.46
CA LEU A 163 -6.88 8.53 -18.46
C LEU A 163 -7.20 7.84 -19.81
N GLY A 164 -6.96 6.53 -19.95
CA GLY A 164 -7.33 5.78 -21.15
C GLY A 164 -6.60 6.22 -22.42
N LYS A 165 -7.13 5.83 -23.59
CA LYS A 165 -6.63 6.20 -24.93
C LYS A 165 -7.30 7.45 -25.52
N THR A 166 -8.42 7.88 -24.94
CA THR A 166 -9.17 9.05 -25.40
C THR A 166 -8.36 10.33 -25.25
N VAL A 167 -7.45 10.37 -24.28
CA VAL A 167 -6.55 11.50 -24.01
C VAL A 167 -5.17 11.24 -24.61
N THR A 168 -4.70 12.16 -25.45
CA THR A 168 -3.39 12.12 -26.11
C THR A 168 -2.24 12.27 -25.11
N LEU A 169 -1.01 11.90 -25.52
CA LEU A 169 0.17 12.02 -24.66
C LEU A 169 0.51 13.48 -24.31
N SER A 170 0.27 14.42 -25.22
CA SER A 170 0.46 15.86 -24.97
C SER A 170 -0.54 16.37 -23.94
N GLU A 171 -1.82 16.05 -24.08
CA GLU A 171 -2.86 16.42 -23.11
C GLU A 171 -2.59 15.81 -21.74
N LYS A 172 -2.15 14.55 -21.66
CA LYS A 172 -1.72 13.91 -20.41
C LYS A 172 -0.60 14.70 -19.72
N LYS A 173 0.39 15.19 -20.48
CA LYS A 173 1.47 16.02 -19.93
C LYS A 173 0.96 17.35 -19.38
N VAL A 174 0.03 18.00 -20.07
CA VAL A 174 -0.59 19.25 -19.61
C VAL A 174 -1.32 19.03 -18.27
N VAL A 175 -2.15 17.99 -18.18
CA VAL A 175 -2.84 17.60 -16.94
C VAL A 175 -1.86 17.32 -15.80
N ILE A 176 -0.77 16.60 -16.07
CA ILE A 176 0.26 16.30 -15.07
C ILE A 176 0.92 17.58 -14.55
N ASN A 177 1.32 18.48 -15.45
CA ASN A 177 1.97 19.73 -15.07
C ASN A 177 1.05 20.61 -14.23
N GLU A 178 -0.23 20.70 -14.60
CA GLU A 178 -1.27 21.41 -13.85
C GLU A 178 -1.43 20.83 -12.42
N ILE A 179 -1.48 19.51 -12.28
CA ILE A 179 -1.58 18.87 -10.96
C ILE A 179 -0.32 19.14 -10.12
N ILE A 180 0.87 19.02 -10.72
CA ILE A 180 2.14 19.26 -10.02
C ILE A 180 2.25 20.71 -9.55
N GLU A 181 1.79 21.67 -10.35
CA GLU A 181 1.74 23.09 -9.99
C GLU A 181 0.80 23.35 -8.81
N ASN A 182 -0.43 22.84 -8.90
CA ASN A 182 -1.44 22.97 -7.86
C ASN A 182 -1.03 22.33 -6.52
N LEU A 183 -0.18 21.29 -6.56
CA LEU A 183 0.36 20.63 -5.38
C LEU A 183 1.66 21.24 -4.87
N GLY A 184 2.22 22.24 -5.56
CA GLY A 184 3.49 22.86 -5.20
C GLY A 184 4.67 21.89 -5.23
N LEU A 185 4.69 20.97 -6.21
CA LEU A 185 5.75 19.96 -6.39
C LEU A 185 6.73 20.28 -7.53
N GLN A 186 6.69 21.50 -8.06
CA GLN A 186 7.50 21.95 -9.21
C GLN A 186 9.01 21.77 -9.00
N THR A 187 9.50 22.02 -7.79
CA THR A 187 10.93 21.87 -7.46
C THR A 187 11.39 20.41 -7.33
N CYS A 188 10.45 19.46 -7.27
CA CYS A 188 10.73 18.05 -7.01
C CYS A 188 10.42 17.13 -8.20
N ILE A 189 10.13 17.67 -9.37
CA ILE A 189 9.64 16.91 -10.55
C ILE A 189 10.55 15.74 -10.93
N ASP A 190 11.87 15.97 -10.92
CA ASP A 190 12.88 14.98 -11.32
C ASP A 190 13.50 14.24 -10.12
N ILE A 191 12.97 14.43 -8.91
CA ILE A 191 13.43 13.75 -7.69
C ILE A 191 12.74 12.40 -7.57
N ASN A 192 13.50 11.37 -7.18
CA ASN A 192 12.97 10.03 -6.87
C ASN A 192 12.04 10.06 -5.67
N SER A 193 10.98 9.26 -5.72
CA SER A 193 9.97 9.18 -4.66
C SER A 193 10.58 8.80 -3.30
N SER A 194 11.68 8.04 -3.27
CA SER A 194 12.41 7.70 -2.03
C SER A 194 13.00 8.92 -1.31
N ASN A 195 13.40 9.96 -2.07
CA ASN A 195 14.15 11.11 -1.58
C ASN A 195 13.26 12.32 -1.26
N LEU A 196 11.93 12.18 -1.37
CA LEU A 196 10.98 13.22 -1.02
C LEU A 196 10.79 13.31 0.50
N SER A 197 10.60 14.54 0.98
CA SER A 197 10.18 14.78 2.37
C SER A 197 8.81 14.17 2.64
N GLY A 198 8.45 13.93 3.91
CA GLY A 198 7.15 13.36 4.27
C GLY A 198 5.96 14.15 3.67
N GLY A 199 5.98 15.48 3.80
CA GLY A 199 4.95 16.35 3.23
C GLY A 199 4.89 16.31 1.70
N GLN A 200 6.05 16.28 1.01
CA GLN A 200 6.11 16.15 -0.45
C GLN A 200 5.58 14.80 -0.93
N ARG A 201 5.95 13.72 -0.23
CA ARG A 201 5.49 12.35 -0.49
C ARG A 201 3.99 12.25 -0.34
N LYS A 202 3.41 12.86 0.71
CA LYS A 202 1.96 12.90 0.90
C LYS A 202 1.29 13.63 -0.24
N ARG A 203 1.77 14.81 -0.63
CA ARG A 203 1.22 15.56 -1.78
C ARG A 203 1.32 14.77 -3.09
N LEU A 204 2.40 14.04 -3.33
CA LEU A 204 2.51 13.15 -4.48
C LEU A 204 1.47 12.03 -4.43
N SER A 205 1.29 11.39 -3.28
CA SER A 205 0.26 10.36 -3.07
C SER A 205 -1.14 10.87 -3.43
N ILE A 206 -1.47 12.10 -3.05
CA ILE A 206 -2.71 12.80 -3.43
C ILE A 206 -2.74 13.05 -4.95
N GLY A 207 -1.66 13.58 -5.52
CA GLY A 207 -1.56 13.90 -6.95
C GLY A 207 -1.78 12.70 -7.86
N LEU A 208 -1.23 11.54 -7.50
CA LEU A 208 -1.43 10.30 -8.24
C LEU A 208 -2.91 9.90 -8.31
N GLU A 209 -3.72 10.24 -7.31
CA GLU A 209 -5.16 9.98 -7.29
C GLU A 209 -5.99 11.08 -7.97
N LEU A 210 -5.53 12.33 -7.93
CA LEU A 210 -6.20 13.47 -8.59
C LEU A 210 -6.26 13.37 -10.11
N VAL A 211 -5.38 12.58 -10.73
CA VAL A 211 -5.36 12.33 -12.19
C VAL A 211 -6.71 11.91 -12.75
N ASN A 212 -7.53 11.13 -12.00
CA ASN A 212 -8.86 10.69 -12.46
C ASN A 212 -9.98 11.68 -12.08
N ASN A 213 -9.66 12.82 -11.47
CA ASN A 213 -10.58 13.79 -10.89
C ASN A 213 -11.73 13.16 -10.07
N PRO A 214 -11.45 12.34 -9.04
CA PRO A 214 -12.49 11.65 -8.28
C PRO A 214 -13.37 12.66 -7.50
N PRO A 215 -14.72 12.58 -7.56
CA PRO A 215 -15.60 13.45 -6.78
C PRO A 215 -15.60 13.13 -5.28
N VAL A 216 -15.22 11.91 -4.89
CA VAL A 216 -15.15 11.47 -3.49
C VAL A 216 -13.72 11.06 -3.15
N MET A 217 -13.19 11.58 -2.05
CA MET A 217 -11.85 11.25 -1.58
C MET A 217 -11.86 10.91 -0.09
N PHE A 218 -11.32 9.74 0.24
CA PHE A 218 -11.12 9.27 1.61
C PHE A 218 -9.65 9.40 1.99
N PHE A 219 -9.37 9.92 3.18
CA PHE A 219 -8.01 10.09 3.69
C PHE A 219 -7.89 9.49 5.09
N ASP A 220 -7.12 8.40 5.22
CA ASP A 220 -6.85 7.83 6.53
C ASP A 220 -5.64 8.52 7.17
N GLU A 221 -5.87 9.24 8.27
CA GLU A 221 -4.87 9.98 9.05
C GLU A 221 -3.86 10.78 8.21
N PRO A 222 -4.31 11.72 7.34
CA PRO A 222 -3.43 12.39 6.39
C PRO A 222 -2.39 13.31 7.04
N THR A 223 -2.54 13.63 8.33
CA THR A 223 -1.63 14.46 9.13
C THR A 223 -0.63 13.65 9.95
N SER A 224 -0.72 12.31 9.94
CA SER A 224 0.19 11.43 10.67
C SER A 224 1.60 11.46 10.07
N GLY A 225 2.63 11.52 10.91
CA GLY A 225 4.04 11.54 10.49
C GLY A 225 4.52 12.82 9.79
N LEU A 226 3.72 13.90 9.82
CA LEU A 226 4.08 15.21 9.26
C LEU A 226 4.43 16.23 10.36
N ASP A 227 5.32 17.16 10.04
CA ASP A 227 5.57 18.33 10.88
C ASP A 227 4.38 19.32 10.83
N SER A 228 4.31 20.22 11.81
CA SER A 228 3.19 21.16 11.96
C SER A 228 2.94 22.04 10.72
N SER A 229 4.01 22.43 10.01
CA SER A 229 3.90 23.25 8.81
C SER A 229 3.37 22.44 7.62
N SER A 230 3.86 21.20 7.45
CA SER A 230 3.38 20.27 6.42
C SER A 230 1.93 19.85 6.66
N CYS A 231 1.51 19.64 7.93
CA CYS A 231 0.12 19.38 8.29
C CYS A 231 -0.81 20.50 7.83
N PHE A 232 -0.44 21.76 8.13
CA PHE A 232 -1.22 22.92 7.72
C PHE A 232 -1.32 23.05 6.20
N GLN A 233 -0.22 22.82 5.47
CA GLN A 233 -0.21 22.81 4.00
C GLN A 233 -1.11 21.71 3.44
N CYS A 234 -1.04 20.50 4.01
CA CYS A 234 -1.87 19.37 3.60
C CYS A 234 -3.36 19.68 3.80
N LEU A 235 -3.77 20.18 4.97
CA LEU A 235 -5.16 20.56 5.21
C LEU A 235 -5.63 21.74 4.36
N CYS A 236 -4.77 22.72 4.07
CA CYS A 236 -5.08 23.78 3.12
C CYS A 236 -5.39 23.20 1.73
N LEU A 237 -4.58 22.24 1.27
CA LEU A 237 -4.79 21.53 0.01
C LEU A 237 -6.13 20.78 0.03
N LEU A 238 -6.42 19.99 1.08
CA LEU A 238 -7.71 19.28 1.20
C LEU A 238 -8.89 20.25 1.18
N LYS A 239 -8.79 21.36 1.92
CA LYS A 239 -9.83 22.39 1.95
C LYS A 239 -10.07 23.00 0.57
N SER A 240 -8.99 23.28 -0.17
CA SER A 240 -9.10 23.79 -1.54
C SER A 240 -9.73 22.77 -2.49
N LEU A 241 -9.40 21.48 -2.34
CA LEU A 241 -9.98 20.41 -3.15
C LEU A 241 -11.47 20.21 -2.87
N ALA A 242 -11.89 20.32 -1.60
CA ALA A 242 -13.29 20.28 -1.17
C ALA A 242 -14.08 21.44 -1.76
N ARG A 243 -13.57 22.68 -1.63
CA ARG A 243 -14.17 23.89 -2.25
C ARG A 243 -14.30 23.80 -3.77
N GLY A 244 -13.51 22.95 -4.42
CA GLY A 244 -13.64 22.61 -5.84
C GLY A 244 -14.84 21.70 -6.17
N GLY A 245 -15.72 21.39 -5.22
CA GLY A 245 -16.91 20.55 -5.40
C GLY A 245 -16.70 19.07 -5.09
N ARG A 246 -15.64 18.71 -4.37
CA ARG A 246 -15.37 17.32 -3.96
C ARG A 246 -15.91 17.05 -2.56
N THR A 247 -16.29 15.81 -2.31
CA THR A 247 -16.64 15.30 -0.99
C THR A 247 -15.39 14.69 -0.38
N ILE A 248 -14.85 15.33 0.66
CA ILE A 248 -13.61 14.89 1.30
C ILE A 248 -13.90 14.45 2.72
N ILE A 249 -13.53 13.21 3.01
CA ILE A 249 -13.72 12.59 4.32
C ILE A 249 -12.35 12.15 4.82
N CYS A 250 -11.95 12.58 6.01
CA CYS A 250 -10.68 12.22 6.60
C CYS A 250 -10.80 11.79 8.06
N THR A 251 -9.98 10.86 8.51
CA THR A 251 -9.83 10.49 9.93
C THR A 251 -8.70 11.34 10.49
N ILE A 252 -8.89 11.89 11.69
CA ILE A 252 -7.87 12.71 12.34
C ILE A 252 -7.75 12.33 13.80
N HIS A 253 -6.51 12.20 14.25
CA HIS A 253 -6.13 11.99 15.64
C HIS A 253 -5.60 13.30 16.23
N GLN A 254 -6.29 13.84 17.24
CA GLN A 254 -5.89 15.01 18.05
C GLN A 254 -5.26 16.18 17.26
N PRO A 255 -6.04 16.93 16.46
CA PRO A 255 -5.54 18.11 15.77
C PRO A 255 -5.38 19.30 16.73
N SER A 256 -4.36 20.15 16.48
CA SER A 256 -4.29 21.47 17.11
C SER A 256 -5.54 22.30 16.79
N ALA A 257 -5.95 23.19 17.70
CA ALA A 257 -7.13 24.06 17.54
C ALA A 257 -7.19 24.77 16.16
N ARG A 258 -6.05 25.29 15.69
CA ARG A 258 -5.94 25.95 14.38
C ARG A 258 -6.28 25.02 13.20
N LEU A 259 -5.89 23.75 13.27
CA LEU A 259 -6.22 22.77 12.23
C LEU A 259 -7.68 22.31 12.35
N PHE A 260 -8.17 22.19 13.58
CA PHE A 260 -9.54 21.79 13.87
C PHE A 260 -10.58 22.77 13.29
N GLU A 261 -10.34 24.07 13.39
CA GLU A 261 -11.20 25.11 12.80
C GLU A 261 -11.27 25.08 11.27
N MET A 262 -10.36 24.37 10.58
CA MET A 262 -10.38 24.27 9.12
C MET A 262 -11.45 23.29 8.60
N PHE A 263 -11.98 22.40 9.43
CA PHE A 263 -13.01 21.43 9.04
C PHE A 263 -14.38 22.11 8.93
N ASP A 264 -15.16 21.73 7.91
CA ASP A 264 -16.54 22.21 7.77
C ASP A 264 -17.47 21.40 8.67
N HIS A 265 -17.25 20.08 8.71
CA HIS A 265 -18.12 19.14 9.38
C HIS A 265 -17.31 18.17 10.26
N LEU A 266 -17.80 17.93 11.46
CA LEU A 266 -17.25 16.98 12.42
C LEU A 266 -18.19 15.80 12.60
N TYR A 267 -17.63 14.59 12.55
CA TYR A 267 -18.30 13.35 12.91
C TYR A 267 -17.51 12.66 14.02
N MET A 268 -17.99 12.80 15.25
CA MET A 268 -17.31 12.33 16.45
C MET A 268 -17.89 10.99 16.90
N MET A 269 -17.01 10.01 17.13
CA MET A 269 -17.37 8.65 17.51
C MET A 269 -16.79 8.27 18.88
N ALA A 270 -17.53 7.46 19.62
CA ALA A 270 -17.07 6.78 20.83
C ALA A 270 -17.74 5.39 20.91
N GLU A 271 -16.98 4.36 21.28
CA GLU A 271 -17.50 2.99 21.47
C GLU A 271 -18.37 2.41 20.34
N GLY A 272 -18.09 2.81 19.09
CA GLY A 272 -18.84 2.38 17.91
C GLY A 272 -20.14 3.16 17.65
N GLN A 273 -20.42 4.20 18.43
CA GLN A 273 -21.59 5.08 18.33
C GLN A 273 -21.19 6.51 17.97
N CYS A 274 -22.15 7.29 17.48
CA CYS A 274 -21.95 8.71 17.15
C CYS A 274 -22.32 9.58 18.35
N ILE A 275 -21.38 10.39 18.85
CA ILE A 275 -21.60 11.32 19.97
C ILE A 275 -21.79 12.77 19.51
N TYR A 276 -21.36 13.10 18.30
CA TYR A 276 -21.64 14.39 17.67
C TYR A 276 -21.56 14.29 16.16
N ARG A 277 -22.46 14.99 15.46
CA ARG A 277 -22.42 15.17 14.00
C ARG A 277 -22.94 16.57 13.67
N GLY A 278 -22.15 17.35 12.94
CA GLY A 278 -22.54 18.71 12.54
C GLY A 278 -21.35 19.62 12.25
N PRO A 279 -21.59 20.93 12.06
CA PRO A 279 -20.52 21.89 11.84
C PRO A 279 -19.59 22.02 13.03
N VAL A 280 -18.29 22.23 12.80
CA VAL A 280 -17.30 22.37 13.88
C VAL A 280 -17.66 23.49 14.87
N LEU A 281 -18.14 24.62 14.36
CA LEU A 281 -18.57 25.77 15.17
C LEU A 281 -19.75 25.46 16.10
N GLY A 282 -20.57 24.45 15.76
CA GLY A 282 -21.72 24.02 16.55
C GLY A 282 -21.37 23.08 17.70
N LEU A 283 -20.10 22.64 17.83
CA LEU A 283 -19.69 21.66 18.84
C LEU A 283 -19.76 22.23 20.26
N VAL A 284 -19.12 23.38 20.50
CA VAL A 284 -19.03 23.98 21.84
C VAL A 284 -20.43 24.35 22.39
N PRO A 285 -21.33 24.99 21.62
CA PRO A 285 -22.71 25.22 22.07
C PRO A 285 -23.48 23.93 22.37
N PHE A 286 -23.29 22.88 21.56
CA PHE A 286 -23.92 21.59 21.80
C PHE A 286 -23.44 20.95 23.11
N LEU A 287 -22.14 20.95 23.37
CA LEU A 287 -21.57 20.44 24.62
C LEU A 287 -22.11 21.22 25.83
N SER A 288 -22.15 22.56 25.74
CA SER A 288 -22.68 23.41 26.82
C SER A 288 -24.16 23.11 27.11
N SER A 289 -24.97 22.83 26.08
CA SER A 289 -26.38 22.43 26.24
C SER A 289 -26.57 21.10 26.98
N MET A 290 -25.53 20.27 27.05
CA MET A 290 -25.50 18.99 27.75
C MET A 290 -24.82 19.10 29.13
N GLY A 291 -24.49 20.32 29.58
CA GLY A 291 -23.80 20.58 30.84
C GLY A 291 -22.28 20.44 30.78
N LEU A 292 -21.69 20.35 29.59
CA LEU A 292 -20.24 20.24 29.37
C LEU A 292 -19.71 21.59 28.87
N ASN A 293 -19.11 22.37 29.76
CA ASN A 293 -18.57 23.68 29.43
C ASN A 293 -17.08 23.57 29.10
N CYS A 294 -16.73 23.74 27.82
CA CYS A 294 -15.35 23.80 27.36
C CYS A 294 -14.71 25.12 27.80
N PRO A 295 -13.60 25.12 28.57
CA PRO A 295 -12.86 26.33 28.89
C PRO A 295 -12.28 27.00 27.64
N SER A 296 -12.13 28.32 27.66
CA SER A 296 -11.64 29.10 26.50
C SER A 296 -10.18 28.85 26.15
N TYR A 297 -9.36 28.42 27.12
CA TYR A 297 -7.95 28.08 26.93
C TYR A 297 -7.74 26.62 26.51
N HIS A 298 -8.79 25.80 26.48
CA HIS A 298 -8.72 24.39 26.13
C HIS A 298 -9.12 24.19 24.66
N ASN A 299 -8.45 23.27 23.98
CA ASN A 299 -8.72 22.97 22.58
C ASN A 299 -10.04 22.18 22.48
N PRO A 300 -11.09 22.68 21.79
CA PRO A 300 -12.37 21.98 21.70
C PRO A 300 -12.26 20.55 21.15
N ALA A 301 -11.26 20.30 20.29
CA ALA A 301 -10.96 18.98 19.75
C ALA A 301 -10.44 18.01 20.82
N ASP A 302 -9.61 18.49 21.74
CA ASP A 302 -9.09 17.70 22.85
C ASP A 302 -10.18 17.51 23.90
N TYR A 303 -10.95 18.56 24.21
CA TYR A 303 -12.05 18.49 25.18
C TYR A 303 -13.10 17.44 24.81
N VAL A 304 -13.55 17.41 23.55
CA VAL A 304 -14.52 16.39 23.11
C VAL A 304 -13.91 14.98 23.10
N MET A 305 -12.60 14.85 22.90
CA MET A 305 -11.89 13.58 23.00
C MET A 305 -11.78 13.10 24.45
N GLU A 306 -11.47 13.98 25.41
CA GLU A 306 -11.45 13.67 26.85
C GLU A 306 -12.84 13.23 27.34
N VAL A 307 -13.90 13.91 26.90
CA VAL A 307 -15.30 13.50 27.15
C VAL A 307 -15.59 12.12 26.55
N ALA A 308 -15.11 11.84 25.34
CA ALA A 308 -15.28 10.54 24.69
C ALA A 308 -14.50 9.40 25.37
N CYS A 309 -13.40 9.72 26.06
CA CYS A 309 -12.61 8.80 26.87
C CYS A 309 -13.18 8.58 28.28
N GLY A 310 -14.18 9.37 28.70
CA GLY A 310 -14.81 9.26 30.02
C GLY A 310 -14.12 10.04 31.13
N GLU A 311 -13.13 10.89 30.83
CA GLU A 311 -12.41 11.69 31.84
C GLU A 311 -13.31 12.69 32.56
N HIS A 312 -14.38 13.12 31.88
CA HIS A 312 -15.40 14.01 32.41
C HIS A 312 -16.62 13.25 32.96
N GLY A 313 -16.55 11.92 33.10
CA GLY A 313 -17.64 11.04 33.51
C GLY A 313 -18.41 10.38 32.35
N ASP A 314 -19.42 9.57 32.66
CA ASP A 314 -20.21 8.80 31.69
C ASP A 314 -21.24 9.64 30.93
N TYR A 315 -20.75 10.51 30.05
CA TYR A 315 -21.59 11.35 29.18
C TYR A 315 -21.88 10.72 27.82
N VAL A 316 -21.14 9.68 27.42
CA VAL A 316 -21.24 9.05 26.09
C VAL A 316 -22.70 8.66 25.76
N GLN A 317 -23.37 7.92 26.63
CA GLN A 317 -24.75 7.48 26.39
C GLN A 317 -25.73 8.67 26.29
N LYS A 318 -25.56 9.70 27.13
CA LYS A 318 -26.37 10.92 27.09
C LYS A 318 -26.21 11.66 25.76
N LEU A 319 -24.98 11.74 25.25
CA LEU A 319 -24.68 12.36 23.96
C LEU A 319 -25.25 11.55 22.79
N VAL A 320 -25.14 10.22 22.81
CA VAL A 320 -25.72 9.34 21.78
C VAL A 320 -27.24 9.52 21.69
N VAL A 321 -27.94 9.53 22.84
CA VAL A 321 -29.38 9.77 22.87
C VAL A 321 -29.74 11.16 22.34
N ALA A 322 -28.95 12.19 22.68
CA ALA A 322 -29.16 13.55 22.17
C ALA A 322 -28.97 13.65 20.64
N VAL A 323 -27.97 12.96 20.08
CA VAL A 323 -27.69 12.90 18.64
C VAL A 323 -28.82 12.18 17.88
N ASN A 324 -29.31 11.07 18.44
CA ASN A 324 -30.41 10.30 17.85
C ASN A 324 -31.75 11.05 17.93
N ALA A 325 -31.95 11.84 18.99
CA ALA A 325 -33.09 12.76 19.10
C ALA A 325 -32.96 14.02 18.21
N GLY A 326 -31.91 14.11 17.39
CA GLY A 326 -31.72 15.21 16.42
C GLY A 326 -31.30 16.54 17.04
N ARG A 327 -30.85 16.60 18.31
CA ARG A 327 -30.51 17.87 18.96
C ARG A 327 -29.35 18.62 18.33
N CYS A 328 -28.46 17.92 17.60
CA CYS A 328 -27.34 18.54 16.89
C CYS A 328 -27.77 19.43 15.71
N THR A 329 -28.95 19.19 15.10
CA THR A 329 -29.41 19.97 13.94
C THR A 329 -29.77 21.40 14.31
N LYS A 330 -30.09 21.67 15.58
CA LYS A 330 -30.37 23.02 16.09
C LYS A 330 -29.16 23.96 16.02
N PHE A 331 -27.95 23.40 16.01
CA PHE A 331 -26.70 24.14 15.96
C PHE A 331 -26.04 24.07 14.57
N ALA A 332 -26.79 23.64 13.55
CA ALA A 332 -26.29 23.47 12.18
C ALA A 332 -26.44 24.72 11.30
N THR A 333 -27.26 25.71 11.70
CA THR A 333 -27.45 26.96 10.94
C THR A 333 -26.63 28.10 11.56
N PRO A 334 -25.92 28.90 10.75
CA PRO A 334 -25.19 30.08 11.22
C PRO A 334 -26.11 31.29 11.55
N ASP A 335 -27.43 31.12 11.56
CA ASP A 335 -28.40 32.22 11.71
C ASP A 335 -28.60 32.71 13.16
N HIS A 336 -28.00 32.07 14.16
CA HIS A 336 -27.96 32.63 15.52
C HIS A 336 -26.83 33.65 15.68
N ARG A 337 -26.84 34.69 14.82
CA ARG A 337 -26.08 35.93 15.02
C ARG A 337 -26.88 37.01 15.74
N SER A 338 -28.05 36.68 16.29
CA SER A 338 -28.78 37.54 17.21
C SER A 338 -28.65 37.02 18.66
N SER A 339 -28.08 37.92 19.47
CA SER A 339 -27.98 37.97 20.93
C SER A 339 -26.69 37.46 21.58
N LYS A 340 -25.91 38.46 22.05
CA LYS A 340 -24.77 38.42 22.99
C LYS A 340 -23.41 37.96 22.44
N ILE A 341 -22.83 38.80 21.57
CA ILE A 341 -21.41 39.13 21.74
C ILE A 341 -21.34 39.92 23.05
N VAL A 342 -20.97 39.25 24.14
CA VAL A 342 -20.49 39.96 25.34
C VAL A 342 -19.09 40.44 24.98
N SER A 343 -19.00 41.69 24.54
CA SER A 343 -17.77 42.46 24.67
C SER A 343 -17.44 42.50 26.16
N ASN A 344 -16.40 41.78 26.56
CA ASN A 344 -15.80 41.93 27.89
C ASN A 344 -15.06 43.26 27.92
N ASP A 345 -15.80 44.34 28.19
CA ASP A 345 -15.23 45.56 28.74
C ASP A 345 -15.67 45.66 30.20
N ILE A 346 -14.67 45.58 31.07
CA ILE A 346 -14.75 45.70 32.53
C ILE A 346 -14.92 47.19 32.86
N ALA A 347 -16.07 47.59 33.43
CA ALA A 347 -16.14 48.65 34.44
C ALA A 347 -17.55 48.85 35.02
N LYS A 348 -17.58 48.88 36.36
CA LYS A 348 -18.55 49.52 37.29
C LYS A 348 -19.83 48.75 37.66
N GLU A 349 -19.76 48.21 38.87
CA GLU A 349 -20.87 48.08 39.81
C GLU A 349 -21.60 49.42 40.04
N ALA A 350 -22.93 49.39 40.12
CA ALA A 350 -23.68 49.82 41.30
C ALA A 350 -25.21 49.74 41.07
N ASN A 351 -25.89 49.21 42.09
CA ASN A 351 -27.22 49.58 42.59
C ASN A 351 -28.50 48.98 41.95
N GLY A 352 -29.31 48.35 42.82
CA GLY A 352 -30.74 48.66 42.91
C GLY A 352 -31.78 47.58 42.52
N LYS A 353 -32.24 46.83 43.54
CA LYS A 353 -33.64 46.48 43.89
C LYS A 353 -34.62 45.84 42.88
N ASN A 354 -35.27 44.77 43.40
CA ASN A 354 -36.69 44.35 43.25
C ASN A 354 -37.13 43.91 41.83
N SER A 355 -37.99 42.92 41.59
CA SER A 355 -38.89 42.08 42.39
C SER A 355 -39.54 41.05 41.44
N SER A 356 -39.86 39.87 41.97
CA SER A 356 -41.04 39.01 41.68
C SER A 356 -41.57 38.77 40.24
N GLY A 357 -41.71 37.48 39.92
CA GLY A 357 -43.03 36.90 39.63
C GLY A 357 -43.36 36.49 38.19
N ASP A 358 -44.09 35.37 38.09
CA ASP A 358 -44.95 34.88 37.00
C ASP A 358 -44.27 34.09 35.85
N VAL A 359 -44.31 32.75 35.87
CA VAL A 359 -45.43 31.79 35.70
C VAL A 359 -45.62 31.37 34.23
N ILE A 360 -45.53 30.05 34.09
CA ILE A 360 -45.60 29.21 32.91
C ILE A 360 -47.00 29.28 32.28
N SER A 361 -47.09 29.38 30.95
CA SER A 361 -48.27 28.94 30.20
C SER A 361 -47.89 28.27 28.88
N VAL A 362 -48.44 27.07 28.72
CA VAL A 362 -48.42 26.21 27.52
C VAL A 362 -49.78 26.38 26.82
N PRO A 363 -49.84 26.34 25.48
CA PRO A 363 -51.07 25.92 24.81
C PRO A 363 -50.89 24.64 24.00
N ASN A 364 -51.71 23.64 24.35
CA ASN A 364 -52.08 22.49 23.54
C ASN A 364 -53.00 22.94 22.37
N GLY A 365 -52.86 22.31 21.21
CA GLY A 365 -53.77 22.45 20.08
C GLY A 365 -53.66 21.27 19.12
N SER A 366 -54.61 20.35 19.22
CA SER A 366 -54.78 19.13 18.42
C SER A 366 -55.71 19.35 17.22
N VAL A 367 -55.33 18.93 16.01
CA VAL A 367 -56.27 18.63 14.90
C VAL A 367 -55.75 17.44 14.07
N LYS A 368 -56.63 16.45 13.81
CA LYS A 368 -56.56 15.37 12.81
C LYS A 368 -57.89 15.41 12.00
N PRO A 369 -58.13 14.59 10.96
CA PRO A 369 -57.39 14.40 9.70
C PRO A 369 -58.34 14.54 8.47
N ALA A 370 -57.82 14.71 7.25
CA ALA A 370 -58.62 14.53 6.02
C ALA A 370 -57.80 14.03 4.82
N THR A 371 -58.36 13.03 4.13
CA THR A 371 -58.04 12.45 2.81
C THR A 371 -59.37 11.98 2.20
N PRO A 372 -59.53 11.70 0.88
CA PRO A 372 -58.60 11.78 -0.25
C PRO A 372 -59.18 12.49 -1.52
N THR A 373 -58.33 12.87 -2.46
CA THR A 373 -58.68 12.96 -3.91
C THR A 373 -57.40 12.94 -4.74
N THR A 374 -57.36 12.05 -5.73
CA THR A 374 -56.26 11.77 -6.69
C THR A 374 -56.46 12.59 -7.99
N PRO A 375 -55.59 12.47 -9.02
CA PRO A 375 -54.21 12.95 -9.08
C PRO A 375 -54.02 13.92 -10.27
N VAL A 376 -53.27 15.01 -10.11
CA VAL A 376 -52.83 15.83 -11.25
C VAL A 376 -51.36 15.60 -11.51
N THR A 377 -51.10 14.83 -12.56
CA THR A 377 -49.83 14.62 -13.23
C THR A 377 -49.34 15.94 -13.82
N CYS A 378 -48.16 16.42 -13.42
CA CYS A 378 -47.40 17.43 -14.16
C CYS A 378 -45.89 17.16 -14.06
N THR A 379 -45.40 16.47 -15.09
CA THR A 379 -44.08 16.61 -15.73
C THR A 379 -42.85 16.60 -14.83
N THR A 380 -42.46 15.37 -14.47
CA THR A 380 -41.07 14.95 -14.34
C THR A 380 -40.36 15.06 -15.69
N SER A 381 -39.75 16.21 -16.01
CA SER A 381 -38.92 16.34 -17.23
C SER A 381 -37.63 17.16 -17.05
N LEU A 382 -37.22 17.44 -15.81
CA LEU A 382 -35.95 18.17 -15.52
C LEU A 382 -34.98 17.43 -14.58
N LEU A 383 -35.21 16.16 -14.26
CA LEU A 383 -34.30 15.34 -13.45
C LEU A 383 -33.48 14.31 -14.25
N ASP A 384 -33.68 14.23 -15.58
CA ASP A 384 -33.00 13.23 -16.44
C ASP A 384 -31.66 13.70 -17.03
N SER A 385 -31.21 14.93 -16.75
CA SER A 385 -30.00 15.49 -17.37
C SER A 385 -28.67 15.06 -16.71
N SER A 386 -28.65 14.02 -15.87
CA SER A 386 -27.41 13.57 -15.19
C SER A 386 -26.94 12.15 -15.54
N GLU A 387 -27.58 11.47 -16.49
CA GLU A 387 -27.18 10.10 -16.89
C GLU A 387 -26.79 10.00 -18.37
N ASN A 388 -25.78 10.76 -18.77
CA ASN A 388 -25.01 10.49 -20.00
C ASN A 388 -23.52 10.29 -19.66
N LEU A 389 -23.20 9.25 -18.89
CA LEU A 389 -21.88 8.65 -19.00
C LEU A 389 -21.91 7.64 -20.16
N SER A 390 -20.95 7.81 -21.08
CA SER A 390 -20.87 7.07 -22.34
C SER A 390 -21.01 5.54 -22.18
N PRO A 391 -21.58 4.83 -23.17
CA PRO A 391 -21.75 3.37 -23.12
C PRO A 391 -20.43 2.59 -23.00
N THR A 392 -19.30 3.24 -23.23
CA THR A 392 -17.93 2.73 -22.97
C THR A 392 -17.63 2.43 -21.50
N GLU A 393 -18.43 2.93 -20.55
CA GLU A 393 -18.21 2.66 -19.11
C GLU A 393 -18.81 1.34 -18.62
N LYS A 394 -19.56 0.64 -19.47
CA LYS A 394 -20.29 -0.58 -19.12
C LYS A 394 -19.37 -1.74 -18.71
N ASN A 395 -18.09 -1.77 -19.11
CA ASN A 395 -17.17 -2.87 -18.77
C ASN A 395 -15.72 -2.43 -18.45
N GLY A 396 -15.39 -2.31 -17.16
CA GLY A 396 -13.99 -2.41 -16.68
C GLY A 396 -13.23 -1.11 -16.42
N PHE A 397 -11.91 -1.26 -16.21
CA PHE A 397 -10.91 -0.20 -15.99
C PHE A 397 -10.84 0.78 -17.18
N SER A 398 -10.27 1.98 -16.99
CA SER A 398 -10.17 3.01 -18.06
C SER A 398 -9.35 2.59 -19.28
N THR A 399 -8.40 1.66 -19.09
CA THR A 399 -7.52 1.12 -20.13
C THR A 399 -7.79 -0.36 -20.38
N THR A 400 -7.53 -0.83 -21.60
CA THR A 400 -7.70 -2.25 -21.94
C THR A 400 -6.64 -3.12 -21.26
N GLY A 401 -6.93 -4.41 -21.05
CA GLY A 401 -6.02 -5.33 -20.34
C GLY A 401 -4.61 -5.41 -20.95
N LEU A 402 -4.51 -5.41 -22.28
CA LEU A 402 -3.22 -5.42 -22.99
C LEU A 402 -2.42 -4.11 -22.80
N GLN A 403 -3.12 -2.98 -22.72
CA GLN A 403 -2.47 -1.69 -22.45
C GLN A 403 -1.95 -1.63 -21.01
N GLN A 404 -2.76 -2.07 -20.04
CA GLN A 404 -2.33 -2.21 -18.65
C GLN A 404 -1.08 -3.07 -18.58
N PHE A 405 -1.10 -4.25 -19.19
CA PHE A 405 0.04 -5.16 -19.25
C PHE A 405 1.28 -4.49 -19.85
N THR A 406 1.16 -3.80 -20.99
CA THR A 406 2.31 -3.15 -21.64
C THR A 406 2.91 -2.02 -20.79
N ILE A 407 2.06 -1.19 -20.18
CA ILE A 407 2.50 -0.10 -19.30
C ILE A 407 3.19 -0.67 -18.06
N LEU A 408 2.60 -1.69 -17.44
CA LEU A 408 3.15 -2.34 -16.25
C LEU A 408 4.44 -3.12 -16.56
N LEU A 409 4.54 -3.72 -17.74
CA LEU A 409 5.75 -4.41 -18.20
C LEU A 409 6.89 -3.42 -18.36
N LYS A 410 6.65 -2.29 -19.06
CA LYS A 410 7.62 -1.21 -19.21
C LYS A 410 8.05 -0.64 -17.86
N ARG A 411 7.09 -0.39 -16.95
CA ARG A 411 7.36 0.07 -15.59
C ARG A 411 8.22 -0.94 -14.83
N SER A 412 7.87 -2.21 -14.85
CA SER A 412 8.57 -3.25 -14.10
C SER A 412 10.00 -3.43 -14.61
N MET A 413 10.19 -3.47 -15.94
CA MET A 413 11.53 -3.50 -16.55
C MET A 413 12.37 -2.30 -16.14
N TYR A 414 11.79 -1.09 -16.22
CA TYR A 414 12.49 0.13 -15.83
C TYR A 414 12.89 0.12 -14.34
N MET A 415 12.00 -0.32 -13.46
CA MET A 415 12.29 -0.43 -12.02
C MET A 415 13.42 -1.41 -11.72
N ILE A 416 13.45 -2.57 -12.40
CA ILE A 416 14.54 -3.56 -12.26
C ILE A 416 15.88 -2.96 -12.70
N LEU A 417 15.90 -2.21 -13.81
CA LEU A 417 17.13 -1.58 -14.32
C LEU A 417 17.60 -0.40 -13.45
N MET A 418 16.67 0.33 -12.83
CA MET A 418 16.98 1.50 -12.01
C MET A 418 17.31 1.19 -10.55
N ASP A 419 16.99 0.01 -10.05
CA ASP A 419 17.47 -0.46 -8.74
C ASP A 419 18.97 -0.84 -8.81
N LYS A 420 19.81 0.19 -8.85
CA LYS A 420 21.27 0.07 -8.92
C LYS A 420 21.83 -0.69 -7.73
N THR A 421 21.19 -0.61 -6.57
CA THR A 421 21.68 -1.24 -5.35
C THR A 421 21.57 -2.75 -5.41
N LEU A 422 20.37 -3.30 -5.61
CA LEU A 422 20.18 -4.74 -5.65
C LEU A 422 20.80 -5.35 -6.92
N THR A 423 20.66 -4.70 -8.07
CA THR A 423 21.25 -5.19 -9.32
C THR A 423 22.78 -5.23 -9.26
N ARG A 424 23.44 -4.21 -8.71
CA ARG A 424 24.90 -4.22 -8.52
C ARG A 424 25.36 -5.27 -7.53
N MET A 425 24.67 -5.40 -6.39
CA MET A 425 25.02 -6.43 -5.39
C MET A 425 24.90 -7.84 -5.98
N ARG A 426 23.88 -8.10 -6.80
CA ARG A 426 23.74 -9.36 -7.55
C ARG A 426 24.88 -9.56 -8.56
N LEU A 427 25.17 -8.57 -9.41
CA LEU A 427 26.24 -8.70 -10.40
C LEU A 427 27.59 -9.01 -9.74
N VAL A 428 27.93 -8.27 -8.67
CA VAL A 428 29.17 -8.47 -7.91
C VAL A 428 29.20 -9.85 -7.27
N SER A 429 28.09 -10.31 -6.64
CA SER A 429 28.07 -11.63 -6.03
C SER A 429 28.22 -12.77 -7.04
N HIS A 430 27.60 -12.66 -8.22
CA HIS A 430 27.73 -13.67 -9.28
C HIS A 430 29.16 -13.71 -9.84
N PHE A 431 29.80 -12.55 -10.02
CA PHE A 431 31.18 -12.48 -10.45
C PHE A 431 32.14 -13.07 -9.40
N VAL A 432 32.08 -12.61 -8.14
CA VAL A 432 32.98 -13.05 -7.07
C VAL A 432 32.84 -14.55 -6.79
N ILE A 433 31.60 -15.04 -6.67
CA ILE A 433 31.36 -16.46 -6.37
C ILE A 433 31.63 -17.33 -7.60
N GLY A 434 31.34 -16.84 -8.81
CA GLY A 434 31.72 -17.53 -10.05
C GLY A 434 33.22 -17.69 -10.21
N CYS A 435 34.01 -16.63 -9.95
CA CYS A 435 35.47 -16.72 -9.93
C CYS A 435 35.97 -17.67 -8.84
N LEU A 436 35.41 -17.61 -7.63
CA LEU A 436 35.79 -18.49 -6.53
C LEU A 436 35.56 -19.97 -6.88
N ILE A 437 34.35 -20.32 -7.33
CA ILE A 437 34.00 -21.69 -7.74
C ILE A 437 34.89 -22.12 -8.92
N GLY A 438 35.07 -21.25 -9.92
CA GLY A 438 35.95 -21.53 -11.05
C GLY A 438 37.39 -21.84 -10.63
N LEU A 439 37.97 -21.05 -9.73
CA LEU A 439 39.35 -21.23 -9.26
C LEU A 439 39.53 -22.49 -8.40
N ILE A 440 38.56 -22.82 -7.53
CA ILE A 440 38.58 -24.05 -6.72
C ILE A 440 38.57 -25.29 -7.62
N TYR A 441 37.82 -25.21 -8.71
CA TYR A 441 37.57 -26.31 -9.65
C TYR A 441 38.30 -26.09 -10.98
N TYR A 442 39.47 -25.46 -10.95
CA TYR A 442 40.25 -25.14 -12.14
C TYR A 442 40.65 -26.41 -12.91
N ASP A 443 40.37 -26.41 -14.22
CA ASP A 443 40.76 -27.46 -15.18
C ASP A 443 40.34 -28.89 -14.80
N ILE A 444 39.17 -29.07 -14.19
CA ILE A 444 38.67 -30.40 -13.80
C ILE A 444 37.78 -31.06 -14.85
N GLY A 445 37.23 -30.30 -15.80
CA GLY A 445 36.13 -30.75 -16.66
C GLY A 445 36.47 -31.94 -17.57
N GLN A 446 37.75 -32.17 -17.86
CA GLN A 446 38.24 -33.26 -18.71
C GLN A 446 38.97 -34.39 -17.94
N ASP A 447 39.25 -34.21 -16.65
CA ASP A 447 40.06 -35.14 -15.85
C ASP A 447 39.20 -36.26 -15.23
N ALA A 448 39.44 -37.49 -15.66
CA ALA A 448 38.77 -38.70 -15.19
C ALA A 448 39.01 -38.99 -13.69
N ALA A 449 40.11 -38.49 -13.11
CA ALA A 449 40.41 -38.67 -11.69
C ALA A 449 39.56 -37.75 -10.80
N LYS A 450 39.06 -36.63 -11.34
CA LYS A 450 38.36 -35.57 -10.59
C LYS A 450 36.87 -35.48 -10.91
N VAL A 451 36.28 -36.53 -11.46
CA VAL A 451 34.87 -36.59 -11.89
C VAL A 451 33.89 -36.30 -10.74
N THR A 452 34.18 -36.79 -9.53
CA THR A 452 33.38 -36.51 -8.32
C THR A 452 33.46 -35.04 -7.91
N SER A 453 34.65 -34.44 -7.99
CA SER A 453 34.85 -33.00 -7.77
C SER A 453 34.09 -32.16 -8.81
N ASN A 454 34.06 -32.59 -10.07
CA ASN A 454 33.30 -31.91 -11.11
C ASN A 454 31.79 -32.00 -10.89
N ALA A 455 31.28 -33.15 -10.45
CA ALA A 455 29.87 -33.24 -10.01
C ALA A 455 29.57 -32.27 -8.86
N GLY A 456 30.49 -32.13 -7.89
CA GLY A 456 30.41 -31.11 -6.84
C GLY A 456 30.35 -29.69 -7.39
N CYS A 457 31.18 -29.35 -8.38
CA CYS A 457 31.16 -28.05 -9.05
C CYS A 457 29.79 -27.74 -9.68
N LEU A 458 29.21 -28.70 -10.40
CA LEU A 458 27.89 -28.54 -11.03
C LEU A 458 26.79 -28.37 -9.99
N PHE A 459 26.84 -29.16 -8.92
CA PHE A 459 25.92 -29.03 -7.80
C PHE A 459 25.98 -27.63 -7.17
N PHE A 460 27.18 -27.13 -6.85
CA PHE A 460 27.36 -25.79 -6.29
C PHE A 460 26.90 -24.69 -7.24
N CYS A 461 27.06 -24.86 -8.55
CA CYS A 461 26.53 -23.92 -9.54
C CYS A 461 25.00 -23.84 -9.50
N VAL A 462 24.31 -24.98 -9.53
CA VAL A 462 22.85 -25.03 -9.48
C VAL A 462 22.34 -24.49 -8.13
N MET A 463 23.01 -24.86 -7.03
CA MET A 463 22.68 -24.38 -5.67
C MET A 463 22.86 -22.86 -5.54
N PHE A 464 23.94 -22.30 -6.09
CA PHE A 464 24.17 -20.86 -6.07
C PHE A 464 23.10 -20.09 -6.85
N MET A 465 22.74 -20.59 -8.04
CA MET A 465 21.66 -20.01 -8.86
C MET A 465 20.30 -20.04 -8.14
N MET A 466 20.02 -21.09 -7.37
CA MET A 466 18.83 -21.17 -6.52
C MET A 466 18.79 -20.05 -5.48
N TYR A 467 19.85 -19.90 -4.68
CA TYR A 467 19.87 -18.91 -3.59
C TYR A 467 19.80 -17.47 -4.11
N THR A 468 20.54 -17.17 -5.19
CA THR A 468 20.59 -15.82 -5.78
C THR A 468 19.27 -15.40 -6.43
N ALA A 469 18.47 -16.35 -6.93
CA ALA A 469 17.14 -16.08 -7.46
C ALA A 469 16.07 -15.98 -6.36
N MET A 470 16.15 -16.84 -5.33
CA MET A 470 15.12 -16.94 -4.30
C MET A 470 15.21 -15.83 -3.23
N MET A 471 16.39 -15.60 -2.64
CA MET A 471 16.49 -14.70 -1.48
C MET A 471 16.09 -13.25 -1.76
N PRO A 472 16.54 -12.63 -2.86
CA PRO A 472 16.15 -11.26 -3.16
C PRO A 472 14.64 -11.12 -3.41
N THR A 473 13.99 -12.14 -3.99
CA THR A 473 12.55 -12.06 -4.29
C THR A 473 11.67 -12.17 -3.05
N ILE A 474 12.10 -12.93 -2.04
CA ILE A 474 11.46 -12.97 -0.72
C ILE A 474 11.43 -11.59 -0.07
N LEU A 475 12.50 -10.80 -0.25
CA LEU A 475 12.65 -9.48 0.35
C LEU A 475 11.89 -8.39 -0.42
N THR A 476 12.02 -8.35 -1.75
CA THR A 476 11.49 -7.24 -2.55
C THR A 476 10.00 -7.35 -2.81
N PHE A 477 9.46 -8.57 -2.93
CA PHE A 477 8.06 -8.76 -3.32
C PHE A 477 7.05 -8.24 -2.27
N PRO A 478 7.21 -8.45 -0.95
CA PRO A 478 6.33 -7.85 0.06
C PRO A 478 6.28 -6.32 -0.02
N LEU A 479 7.40 -5.67 -0.33
CA LEU A 479 7.49 -4.21 -0.51
C LEU A 479 6.76 -3.74 -1.77
N GLU A 480 6.91 -4.44 -2.89
CA GLU A 480 6.17 -4.15 -4.13
C GLU A 480 4.65 -4.42 -3.96
N MET A 481 4.29 -5.39 -3.13
CA MET A 481 2.91 -5.77 -2.88
C MET A 481 2.13 -4.65 -2.18
N SER A 482 2.72 -3.90 -1.24
CA SER A 482 2.02 -2.78 -0.57
C SER A 482 1.62 -1.68 -1.56
N VAL A 483 2.51 -1.35 -2.51
CA VAL A 483 2.22 -0.44 -3.62
C VAL A 483 1.09 -1.00 -4.50
N THR A 484 1.15 -2.29 -4.82
CA THR A 484 0.14 -2.97 -5.66
C THR A 484 -1.23 -3.03 -5.00
N VAL A 485 -1.30 -3.25 -3.68
CA VAL A 485 -2.55 -3.24 -2.91
C VAL A 485 -3.22 -1.87 -3.06
N ARG A 486 -2.48 -0.79 -2.80
CA ARG A 486 -2.97 0.59 -2.97
C ARG A 486 -3.46 0.86 -4.39
N GLU A 487 -2.63 0.60 -5.40
CA GLU A 487 -2.97 0.86 -6.81
C GLU A 487 -4.17 0.04 -7.28
N HIS A 488 -4.28 -1.22 -6.86
CA HIS A 488 -5.41 -2.09 -7.23
C HIS A 488 -6.71 -1.65 -6.54
N LEU A 489 -6.67 -1.28 -5.26
CA LEU A 489 -7.84 -0.81 -4.52
C LEU A 489 -8.40 0.52 -5.05
N ASN A 490 -7.52 1.37 -5.61
CA ASN A 490 -7.90 2.61 -6.32
C ASN A 490 -8.16 2.41 -7.83
N TYR A 491 -8.37 1.17 -8.29
CA TYR A 491 -8.77 0.86 -9.67
C TYR A 491 -7.79 1.34 -10.77
N TRP A 492 -6.49 1.31 -10.51
CA TRP A 492 -5.50 1.63 -11.55
C TRP A 492 -5.45 0.55 -12.63
N TYR A 493 -5.44 -0.72 -12.23
CA TYR A 493 -5.32 -1.87 -13.14
C TYR A 493 -5.82 -3.19 -12.51
N SER A 494 -5.97 -4.20 -13.37
CA SER A 494 -6.33 -5.56 -12.95
C SER A 494 -5.14 -6.31 -12.36
N LEU A 495 -5.38 -7.12 -11.33
CA LEU A 495 -4.34 -7.96 -10.72
C LEU A 495 -3.67 -8.91 -11.74
N LYS A 496 -4.45 -9.40 -12.70
CA LYS A 496 -3.97 -10.28 -13.78
C LYS A 496 -2.91 -9.58 -14.65
N ALA A 497 -3.17 -8.34 -15.06
CA ALA A 497 -2.25 -7.58 -15.89
C ALA A 497 -0.92 -7.31 -15.17
N TYR A 498 -0.98 -6.95 -13.87
CA TYR A 498 0.21 -6.74 -13.04
C TYR A 498 1.04 -8.02 -12.89
N TYR A 499 0.41 -9.12 -12.48
CA TYR A 499 1.13 -10.35 -12.18
C TYR A 499 1.81 -10.95 -13.43
N MET A 500 1.14 -10.87 -14.58
CA MET A 500 1.70 -11.29 -15.86
C MET A 500 2.87 -10.39 -16.29
N ALA A 501 2.70 -9.06 -16.16
CA ALA A 501 3.75 -8.10 -16.48
C ALA A 501 5.00 -8.30 -15.61
N LYS A 502 4.84 -8.51 -14.30
CA LYS A 502 5.94 -8.79 -13.38
C LYS A 502 6.67 -10.09 -13.73
N THR A 503 5.91 -11.17 -13.97
CA THR A 503 6.49 -12.47 -14.34
C THR A 503 7.30 -12.38 -15.62
N LEU A 504 6.82 -11.67 -16.65
CA LEU A 504 7.56 -11.50 -17.89
C LEU A 504 8.75 -10.53 -17.75
N ALA A 505 8.65 -9.51 -16.89
CA ALA A 505 9.72 -8.55 -16.66
C ALA A 505 10.97 -9.20 -16.04
N ASP A 506 10.78 -10.18 -15.16
CA ASP A 506 11.89 -10.80 -14.44
C ASP A 506 12.70 -11.80 -15.32
N ILE A 507 12.09 -12.40 -16.35
CA ILE A 507 12.72 -13.47 -17.17
C ILE A 507 14.00 -12.99 -17.87
N PRO A 508 14.03 -11.88 -18.64
CA PRO A 508 15.24 -11.45 -19.34
C PRO A 508 16.38 -11.12 -18.39
N PHE A 509 16.07 -10.51 -17.24
CA PHE A 509 17.06 -10.20 -16.22
C PHE A 509 17.70 -11.48 -15.65
N GLN A 510 16.88 -12.49 -15.36
CA GLN A 510 17.37 -13.77 -14.86
C GLN A 510 18.24 -14.50 -15.90
N VAL A 511 17.85 -14.48 -17.18
CA VAL A 511 18.62 -15.09 -18.27
C VAL A 511 19.99 -14.43 -18.40
N VAL A 512 20.06 -13.09 -18.43
CA VAL A 512 21.33 -12.36 -18.58
C VAL A 512 22.27 -12.63 -17.41
N MET A 513 21.78 -12.59 -16.18
CA MET A 513 22.61 -12.84 -14.98
C MET A 513 23.13 -14.28 -14.93
N THR A 514 22.28 -15.25 -15.27
CA THR A 514 22.67 -16.67 -15.32
C THR A 514 23.70 -16.93 -16.42
N LEU A 515 23.51 -16.31 -17.59
CA LEU A 515 24.43 -16.42 -18.73
C LEU A 515 25.83 -15.93 -18.35
N CYS A 516 25.95 -14.73 -17.76
CA CYS A 516 27.25 -14.18 -17.34
C CYS A 516 27.96 -15.10 -16.33
N TYR A 517 27.23 -15.68 -15.39
CA TYR A 517 27.78 -16.59 -14.39
C TYR A 517 28.26 -17.92 -15.02
N ILE A 518 27.41 -18.57 -15.82
CA ILE A 518 27.74 -19.87 -16.43
C ILE A 518 28.89 -19.73 -17.43
N ILE A 519 28.93 -18.67 -18.24
CA ILE A 519 30.06 -18.41 -19.15
C ILE A 519 31.37 -18.39 -18.34
N GLY A 520 31.44 -17.62 -17.25
CA GLY A 520 32.66 -17.54 -16.44
C GLY A 520 33.09 -18.90 -15.89
N VAL A 521 32.20 -19.62 -15.20
CA VAL A 521 32.54 -20.90 -14.56
C VAL A 521 32.84 -22.00 -15.58
N TYR A 522 32.11 -22.05 -16.70
CA TYR A 522 32.26 -23.09 -17.71
C TYR A 522 33.64 -23.08 -18.36
N PHE A 523 34.16 -21.88 -18.67
CA PHE A 523 35.50 -21.73 -19.24
C PHE A 523 36.61 -21.98 -18.23
N ILE A 524 36.50 -21.47 -17.00
CA ILE A 524 37.55 -21.65 -15.97
C ILE A 524 37.70 -23.12 -15.55
N THR A 525 36.59 -23.87 -15.52
CA THR A 525 36.60 -25.29 -15.14
C THR A 525 36.91 -26.24 -16.29
N SER A 526 37.22 -25.73 -17.49
CA SER A 526 37.54 -26.51 -18.71
C SER A 526 36.48 -27.55 -19.07
N GLN A 527 35.18 -27.19 -18.98
CA GLN A 527 34.09 -28.05 -19.44
C GLN A 527 34.18 -28.30 -20.97
N PRO A 528 33.59 -29.38 -21.50
CA PRO A 528 33.69 -29.70 -22.93
C PRO A 528 33.16 -28.56 -23.81
N LEU A 529 33.94 -28.09 -24.78
CA LEU A 529 33.60 -26.95 -25.66
C LEU A 529 32.56 -27.31 -26.75
N ASP A 530 31.44 -27.91 -26.34
CA ASP A 530 30.31 -28.26 -27.20
C ASP A 530 29.17 -27.27 -27.00
N VAL A 531 28.73 -26.61 -28.07
CA VAL A 531 27.64 -25.62 -28.04
C VAL A 531 26.32 -26.24 -27.53
N THR A 532 26.06 -27.51 -27.88
CA THR A 532 24.88 -28.25 -27.45
C THR A 532 24.88 -28.46 -25.93
N ARG A 533 25.99 -28.94 -25.36
CA ARG A 533 26.14 -29.18 -23.91
C ARG A 533 26.06 -27.88 -23.13
N PHE A 534 26.71 -26.82 -23.61
CA PHE A 534 26.62 -25.49 -23.04
C PHE A 534 25.16 -24.98 -23.03
N GLY A 535 24.46 -25.10 -24.16
CA GLY A 535 23.05 -24.71 -24.27
C GLY A 535 22.14 -25.48 -23.32
N MET A 536 22.39 -26.78 -23.13
CA MET A 536 21.64 -27.63 -22.19
C MET A 536 21.81 -27.18 -20.73
N ILE A 537 23.05 -26.97 -20.29
CA ILE A 537 23.34 -26.50 -18.92
C ILE A 537 22.75 -25.10 -18.70
N LEU A 538 22.90 -24.20 -19.67
CA LEU A 538 22.33 -22.86 -19.60
C LEU A 538 20.80 -22.91 -19.45
N LEU A 539 20.12 -23.74 -20.26
CA LEU A 539 18.67 -23.90 -20.18
C LEU A 539 18.23 -24.41 -18.81
N VAL A 540 18.85 -25.48 -18.32
CA VAL A 540 18.51 -26.10 -17.03
C VAL A 540 18.75 -25.13 -15.89
N THR A 541 19.91 -24.47 -15.84
CA THR A 541 20.25 -23.52 -14.77
C THR A 541 19.34 -22.29 -14.76
N VAL A 542 18.95 -21.77 -15.93
CA VAL A 542 17.94 -20.72 -16.05
C VAL A 542 16.58 -21.21 -15.54
N LEU A 543 16.14 -22.40 -15.94
CA LEU A 543 14.86 -22.97 -15.47
C LEU A 543 14.86 -23.19 -13.95
N THR A 544 15.93 -23.75 -13.38
CA THR A 544 16.07 -23.91 -11.93
C THR A 544 15.96 -22.55 -11.24
N ALA A 545 16.67 -21.52 -11.73
CA ALA A 545 16.61 -20.19 -11.15
C ALA A 545 15.19 -19.57 -11.23
N LEU A 546 14.46 -19.76 -12.34
CA LEU A 546 13.08 -19.29 -12.49
C LEU A 546 12.11 -20.02 -11.56
N VAL A 547 12.30 -21.32 -11.31
CA VAL A 547 11.53 -22.10 -10.33
C VAL A 547 11.83 -21.59 -8.91
N SER A 548 13.11 -21.41 -8.55
CA SER A 548 13.52 -20.84 -7.26
C SER A 548 12.94 -19.45 -7.02
N GLN A 549 12.95 -18.61 -8.05
CA GLN A 549 12.34 -17.28 -7.99
C GLN A 549 10.82 -17.35 -7.74
N SER A 550 10.14 -18.32 -8.38
CA SER A 550 8.70 -18.52 -8.23
C SER A 550 8.34 -19.00 -6.81
N PHE A 551 9.20 -19.83 -6.23
CA PHE A 551 9.08 -20.23 -4.83
C PHE A 551 9.34 -19.06 -3.86
N GLY A 552 10.34 -18.22 -4.14
CA GLY A 552 10.58 -16.99 -3.38
C GLY A 552 9.40 -16.01 -3.42
N LEU A 553 8.76 -15.86 -4.59
CA LEU A 553 7.52 -15.08 -4.73
C LEU A 553 6.35 -15.67 -3.94
N LEU A 554 6.22 -17.00 -3.87
CA LEU A 554 5.20 -17.65 -3.05
C LEU A 554 5.40 -17.34 -1.57
N ILE A 555 6.63 -17.46 -1.06
CA ILE A 555 6.97 -17.14 0.33
C ILE A 555 6.76 -15.64 0.61
N GLY A 556 7.22 -14.76 -0.28
CA GLY A 556 7.02 -13.31 -0.16
C GLY A 556 5.56 -12.88 -0.24
N ALA A 557 4.73 -13.59 -1.02
CA ALA A 557 3.29 -13.36 -1.04
C ALA A 557 2.64 -13.82 0.28
N ALA A 558 3.07 -14.96 0.82
CA ALA A 558 2.47 -15.54 2.00
C ALA A 558 2.82 -14.78 3.29
N PHE A 559 4.10 -14.52 3.52
CA PHE A 559 4.62 -14.03 4.80
C PHE A 559 4.97 -12.54 4.77
N ASN A 560 5.27 -11.99 5.95
CA ASN A 560 5.94 -10.68 6.06
C ASN A 560 7.45 -10.87 5.83
N ILE A 561 8.18 -9.76 5.69
CA ILE A 561 9.62 -9.77 5.37
C ILE A 561 10.41 -10.63 6.37
N GLU A 562 10.22 -10.41 7.68
CA GLU A 562 10.91 -11.17 8.74
C GLU A 562 10.63 -12.68 8.66
N GLY A 563 9.35 -13.05 8.50
CA GLY A 563 8.95 -14.45 8.37
C GLY A 563 9.47 -15.10 7.09
N GLY A 564 9.54 -14.35 5.99
CA GLY A 564 10.08 -14.83 4.72
C GLY A 564 11.58 -15.09 4.80
N VAL A 565 12.35 -14.19 5.43
CA VAL A 565 13.81 -14.35 5.61
C VAL A 565 14.14 -15.54 6.50
N PHE A 566 13.33 -15.83 7.51
CA PHE A 566 13.49 -17.00 8.35
C PHE A 566 13.11 -18.30 7.60
N LEU A 567 11.94 -18.32 6.94
CA LEU A 567 11.43 -19.53 6.29
C LEU A 567 12.20 -19.90 5.01
N GLY A 568 12.73 -18.91 4.28
CA GLY A 568 13.46 -19.12 3.03
C GLY A 568 14.58 -20.16 3.17
N PRO A 569 15.63 -19.93 3.98
CA PRO A 569 16.73 -20.87 4.15
C PRO A 569 16.26 -22.24 4.67
N ILE A 570 15.33 -22.26 5.63
CA ILE A 570 14.80 -23.51 6.21
C ILE A 570 14.14 -24.37 5.12
N SER A 571 13.38 -23.74 4.23
CA SER A 571 12.71 -24.43 3.12
C SER A 571 13.68 -24.95 2.05
N THR A 572 14.89 -24.39 1.94
CA THR A 572 15.92 -24.87 0.99
C THR A 572 16.69 -26.09 1.48
N ILE A 573 16.80 -26.32 2.79
CA ILE A 573 17.57 -27.44 3.34
C ILE A 573 17.06 -28.80 2.82
N PRO A 574 15.73 -29.10 2.86
CA PRO A 574 15.22 -30.34 2.28
C PRO A 574 15.46 -30.43 0.77
N MET A 575 15.35 -29.31 0.03
CA MET A 575 15.57 -29.30 -1.42
C MET A 575 17.02 -29.68 -1.77
N VAL A 576 17.98 -29.21 -0.97
CA VAL A 576 19.41 -29.52 -1.08
C VAL A 576 19.70 -30.96 -0.70
N LEU A 577 19.15 -31.46 0.41
CA LEU A 577 19.40 -32.80 0.92
C LEU A 577 18.97 -33.90 -0.08
N PHE A 578 17.81 -33.71 -0.70
CA PHE A 578 17.22 -34.67 -1.64
C PHE A 578 17.50 -34.35 -3.11
N SER A 579 18.59 -33.63 -3.39
CA SER A 579 19.03 -33.27 -4.74
C SER A 579 19.70 -34.42 -5.52
N GLY A 580 20.01 -35.54 -4.87
CA GLY A 580 20.77 -36.64 -5.47
C GLY A 580 22.29 -36.51 -5.36
N PHE A 581 22.82 -35.39 -4.84
CA PHE A 581 24.26 -35.22 -4.60
C PHE A 581 24.72 -35.77 -3.23
N PHE A 582 24.00 -35.43 -2.15
CA PHE A 582 24.37 -35.85 -0.78
C PHE A 582 23.83 -37.23 -0.40
N THR A 583 22.69 -37.61 -0.98
CA THR A 583 22.03 -38.88 -0.73
C THR A 583 21.74 -39.57 -2.05
N ASN A 584 22.21 -40.81 -2.20
CA ASN A 584 21.84 -41.63 -3.35
C ASN A 584 20.35 -41.92 -3.31
N LEU A 585 19.68 -41.76 -4.46
CA LEU A 585 18.22 -41.87 -4.54
C LEU A 585 17.71 -43.31 -4.25
N ASN A 586 18.54 -44.31 -4.49
CA ASN A 586 18.20 -45.72 -4.26
C ASN A 586 18.26 -46.14 -2.79
N ASP A 587 19.12 -45.49 -2.00
CA ASP A 587 19.34 -45.80 -0.58
C ASP A 587 18.27 -45.17 0.33
N ILE A 588 17.37 -44.37 -0.24
CA ILE A 588 16.31 -43.68 0.50
C ILE A 588 15.24 -44.69 0.96
N PRO A 589 14.92 -44.71 2.28
CA PRO A 589 13.92 -45.63 2.81
C PRO A 589 12.55 -45.37 2.19
N PHE A 590 11.74 -46.42 2.06
CA PHE A 590 10.50 -46.38 1.26
C PHE A 590 9.56 -45.22 1.63
N TYR A 591 9.49 -44.86 2.92
CA TYR A 591 8.59 -43.81 3.43
C TYR A 591 9.03 -42.38 3.04
N LEU A 592 10.29 -42.16 2.64
CA LEU A 592 10.81 -40.86 2.17
C LEU A 592 10.98 -40.78 0.65
N ARG A 593 10.73 -41.86 -0.10
CA ARG A 593 10.99 -41.90 -1.55
C ARG A 593 10.20 -40.87 -2.37
N TRP A 594 9.08 -40.36 -1.86
CA TRP A 594 8.29 -39.33 -2.54
C TRP A 594 8.93 -37.92 -2.44
N LEU A 595 9.77 -37.68 -1.43
CA LEU A 595 10.28 -36.35 -1.10
C LEU A 595 11.32 -35.81 -2.11
N PRO A 596 12.22 -36.62 -2.68
CA PRO A 596 13.07 -36.20 -3.80
C PRO A 596 12.31 -35.69 -5.01
N TYR A 597 11.10 -36.21 -5.30
CA TYR A 597 10.28 -35.73 -6.42
C TYR A 597 9.74 -34.31 -6.20
N LEU A 598 9.75 -33.81 -4.97
CA LEU A 598 9.39 -32.42 -4.66
C LEU A 598 10.56 -31.45 -4.87
N SER A 599 11.81 -31.95 -4.85
CA SER A 599 12.99 -31.12 -5.01
C SER A 599 13.22 -30.74 -6.47
N TYR A 600 13.00 -29.46 -6.81
CA TYR A 600 13.40 -28.94 -8.12
C TYR A 600 14.92 -28.91 -8.31
N LEU A 601 15.70 -28.93 -7.21
CA LEU A 601 17.16 -28.98 -7.27
C LEU A 601 17.64 -30.35 -7.75
N LYS A 602 16.91 -31.42 -7.45
CA LYS A 602 17.15 -32.76 -7.98
C LYS A 602 17.15 -32.77 -9.50
N TYR A 603 16.05 -32.31 -10.10
CA TYR A 603 15.90 -32.25 -11.56
C TYR A 603 16.91 -31.31 -12.23
N GLY A 604 17.25 -30.19 -11.55
CA GLY A 604 18.31 -29.29 -12.03
C GLY A 604 19.69 -29.92 -12.05
N PHE A 605 20.05 -30.68 -10.99
CA PHE A 605 21.33 -31.35 -10.88
C PHE A 605 21.44 -32.56 -11.81
N GLU A 606 20.42 -33.43 -11.84
CA GLU A 606 20.32 -34.59 -12.73
C GLU A 606 20.47 -34.18 -14.21
N ALA A 607 19.74 -33.16 -14.66
CA ALA A 607 19.84 -32.66 -16.02
C ALA A 607 21.22 -32.03 -16.35
N CYS A 608 21.88 -31.37 -15.40
CA CYS A 608 23.25 -30.87 -15.59
C CYS A 608 24.26 -32.01 -15.74
N MET A 609 24.09 -33.09 -14.96
CA MET A 609 24.92 -34.28 -15.04
C MET A 609 24.75 -35.01 -16.37
N ILE A 610 23.52 -35.16 -16.85
CA ILE A 610 23.21 -35.74 -18.16
C ILE A 610 23.78 -34.86 -19.29
N ALA A 611 23.69 -33.53 -19.19
CA ALA A 611 24.25 -32.63 -20.20
C ALA A 611 25.79 -32.75 -20.33
N ILE A 612 26.50 -32.94 -19.22
CA ILE A 612 27.98 -32.99 -19.21
C ILE A 612 28.53 -34.39 -19.46
N TYR A 613 27.91 -35.43 -18.93
CA TYR A 613 28.43 -36.80 -18.99
C TYR A 613 27.63 -37.72 -19.93
N GLY A 614 26.41 -37.35 -20.31
CA GLY A 614 25.61 -38.07 -21.31
C GLY A 614 26.03 -37.76 -22.75
N LEU A 615 25.15 -38.04 -23.72
CA LEU A 615 25.39 -37.83 -25.14
C LEU A 615 26.66 -38.53 -25.67
N ASP A 616 26.86 -39.80 -25.28
CA ASP A 616 28.01 -40.61 -25.71
C ASP A 616 29.36 -39.87 -25.67
N ARG A 617 29.59 -39.14 -24.57
CA ARG A 617 30.82 -38.34 -24.40
C ARG A 617 32.06 -39.24 -24.55
N PRO A 618 33.09 -38.79 -25.29
CA PRO A 618 34.34 -39.54 -25.43
C PRO A 618 35.01 -39.78 -24.07
N LYS A 619 35.90 -40.78 -24.05
CA LYS A 619 36.63 -41.17 -22.83
C LYS A 619 37.40 -39.97 -22.27
N LEU A 620 37.29 -39.76 -20.96
CA LEU A 620 37.98 -38.68 -20.26
C LEU A 620 39.49 -38.95 -20.18
N THR A 621 40.29 -37.88 -20.18
CA THR A 621 41.74 -37.96 -19.99
C THR A 621 42.04 -38.36 -18.55
N CYS A 622 43.01 -39.25 -18.34
CA CYS A 622 43.36 -39.77 -17.02
C CYS A 622 44.87 -39.64 -16.83
N ASN A 623 45.29 -38.86 -15.83
CA ASN A 623 46.70 -38.60 -15.53
C ASN A 623 47.30 -39.57 -14.50
N ILE A 624 46.51 -40.51 -13.98
CA ILE A 624 46.89 -41.51 -12.96
C ILE A 624 46.83 -42.91 -13.60
N GLU A 625 47.56 -43.89 -13.06
CA GLU A 625 47.59 -45.26 -13.58
C GLU A 625 46.21 -45.92 -13.72
N TYR A 626 45.26 -45.59 -12.84
CA TYR A 626 43.89 -46.12 -12.88
C TYR A 626 42.85 -45.03 -12.62
N CYS A 627 41.90 -44.88 -13.55
CA CYS A 627 40.69 -44.07 -13.35
C CYS A 627 39.43 -44.92 -13.53
N HIS A 628 38.69 -45.14 -12.44
CA HIS A 628 37.42 -45.86 -12.44
C HIS A 628 36.38 -45.19 -13.37
N PHE A 629 36.32 -43.85 -13.37
CA PHE A 629 35.36 -43.06 -14.13
C PHE A 629 35.87 -42.58 -15.50
N LYS A 630 36.82 -43.31 -16.10
CA LYS A 630 37.28 -43.04 -17.48
C LYS A 630 36.14 -43.07 -18.50
N TYR A 631 35.10 -43.87 -18.22
CA TYR A 631 33.86 -43.94 -18.99
C TYR A 631 32.76 -43.14 -18.27
N PRO A 632 32.28 -42.02 -18.84
CA PRO A 632 31.23 -41.19 -18.25
C PRO A 632 29.95 -41.95 -17.87
N LYS A 633 29.55 -42.96 -18.67
CA LYS A 633 28.35 -43.78 -18.40
C LYS A 633 28.40 -44.48 -17.05
N LYS A 634 29.56 -45.03 -16.66
CA LYS A 634 29.75 -45.68 -15.35
C LYS A 634 29.54 -44.73 -14.18
N PHE A 635 29.87 -43.45 -14.37
CA PHE A 635 29.66 -42.45 -13.32
C PHE A 635 28.19 -42.09 -13.16
N LEU A 636 27.45 -41.96 -14.27
CA LEU A 636 26.00 -41.74 -14.25
C LEU A 636 25.26 -42.92 -13.60
N GLU A 637 25.66 -44.16 -13.92
CA GLU A 637 25.13 -45.37 -13.29
C GLU A 637 25.35 -45.39 -11.77
N GLN A 638 26.55 -44.99 -11.29
CA GLN A 638 26.82 -44.89 -9.85
C GLN A 638 25.95 -43.84 -9.16
N MET A 639 25.69 -42.72 -9.83
CA MET A 639 24.78 -41.67 -9.33
C MET A 639 23.29 -42.03 -9.50
N SER A 640 22.97 -43.24 -9.99
CA SER A 640 21.61 -43.69 -10.26
C SER A 640 20.87 -42.83 -11.30
N MET A 641 21.60 -42.28 -12.27
CA MET A 641 21.08 -41.43 -13.35
C MET A 641 21.18 -42.14 -14.70
N LYS A 642 20.21 -41.93 -15.58
CA LYS A 642 20.22 -42.47 -16.96
C LYS A 642 20.96 -41.53 -17.90
N ASP A 643 21.62 -42.04 -18.93
CA ASP A 643 22.37 -41.25 -19.93
C ASP A 643 21.53 -40.79 -21.13
N ASP A 644 20.22 -41.10 -21.13
CA ASP A 644 19.30 -40.83 -22.23
C ASP A 644 18.83 -39.37 -22.30
N MET A 645 18.69 -38.86 -23.53
CA MET A 645 18.07 -37.57 -23.82
C MET A 645 16.62 -37.47 -23.34
N VAL A 646 15.90 -38.59 -23.28
CA VAL A 646 14.52 -38.63 -22.78
C VAL A 646 14.47 -38.18 -21.32
N SER A 647 15.40 -38.63 -20.47
CA SER A 647 15.48 -38.22 -19.07
C SER A 647 15.75 -36.72 -18.93
N TYR A 648 16.66 -36.18 -19.74
CA TYR A 648 16.92 -34.74 -19.78
C TYR A 648 15.67 -33.93 -20.12
N PHE A 649 14.90 -34.33 -21.14
CA PHE A 649 13.66 -33.63 -21.50
C PHE A 649 12.56 -33.80 -20.45
N ILE A 650 12.52 -34.93 -19.74
CA ILE A 650 11.62 -35.11 -18.60
C ILE A 650 11.97 -34.11 -17.50
N ASP A 651 13.24 -33.97 -17.14
CA ASP A 651 13.68 -33.02 -16.10
C ASP A 651 13.36 -31.57 -16.48
N VAL A 652 13.64 -31.18 -17.72
CA VAL A 652 13.28 -29.87 -18.28
C VAL A 652 11.76 -29.65 -18.25
N GLY A 653 10.98 -30.67 -18.64
CA GLY A 653 9.52 -30.64 -18.61
C GLY A 653 8.96 -30.50 -17.20
N VAL A 654 9.53 -31.22 -16.23
CA VAL A 654 9.15 -31.12 -14.81
C VAL A 654 9.50 -29.76 -14.24
N LEU A 655 10.69 -29.22 -14.51
CA LEU A 655 11.07 -27.86 -14.11
C LEU A 655 10.13 -26.80 -14.71
N GLY A 656 9.80 -26.92 -15.99
CA GLY A 656 8.82 -26.04 -16.66
C GLY A 656 7.42 -26.14 -16.05
N GLY A 657 6.96 -27.36 -15.75
CA GLY A 657 5.69 -27.62 -15.07
C GLY A 657 5.65 -27.02 -13.66
N LEU A 658 6.71 -27.22 -12.86
CA LEU A 658 6.85 -26.66 -11.52
C LEU A 658 6.88 -25.12 -11.55
N PHE A 659 7.54 -24.51 -12.54
CA PHE A 659 7.53 -23.07 -12.73
C PHE A 659 6.10 -22.54 -12.91
N ILE A 660 5.32 -23.13 -13.82
CA ILE A 660 3.93 -22.72 -14.06
C ILE A 660 3.07 -22.96 -12.81
N PHE A 661 3.20 -24.13 -12.19
CA PHE A 661 2.45 -24.51 -10.99
C PHE A 661 2.69 -23.53 -9.83
N LEU A 662 3.94 -23.25 -9.48
CA LEU A 662 4.29 -22.31 -8.40
C LEU A 662 3.83 -20.89 -8.73
N ARG A 663 3.91 -20.45 -9.99
CA ARG A 663 3.41 -19.13 -10.41
C ARG A 663 1.89 -19.03 -10.27
N VAL A 664 1.15 -20.09 -10.58
CA VAL A 664 -0.31 -20.12 -10.40
C VAL A 664 -0.67 -20.06 -8.91
N ILE A 665 0.00 -20.83 -8.06
CA ILE A 665 -0.22 -20.79 -6.61
C ILE A 665 0.10 -19.41 -6.04
N ALA A 666 1.24 -18.82 -6.40
CA ALA A 666 1.63 -17.49 -5.94
C ALA A 666 0.62 -16.41 -6.37
N TYR A 667 0.02 -16.52 -7.57
CA TYR A 667 -1.08 -15.64 -8.00
C TYR A 667 -2.33 -15.79 -7.10
N PHE A 668 -2.73 -17.02 -6.78
CA PHE A 668 -3.86 -17.25 -5.89
C PHE A 668 -3.58 -16.75 -4.47
N MET A 669 -2.36 -16.94 -3.96
CA MET A 669 -1.95 -16.44 -2.65
C MET A 669 -2.00 -14.92 -2.59
N LEU A 670 -1.47 -14.24 -3.62
CA LEU A 670 -1.56 -12.80 -3.76
C LEU A 670 -3.02 -12.32 -3.80
N ARG A 671 -3.89 -13.03 -4.53
CA ARG A 671 -5.33 -12.73 -4.59
C ARG A 671 -6.01 -12.88 -3.23
N ILE A 672 -5.67 -13.93 -2.46
CA ILE A 672 -6.20 -14.13 -1.10
C ILE A 672 -5.74 -12.99 -0.18
N LYS A 673 -4.46 -12.63 -0.21
CA LYS A 673 -3.91 -11.54 0.62
C LYS A 673 -4.55 -10.19 0.28
N LEU A 674 -4.80 -9.92 -1.00
CA LEU A 674 -5.55 -8.74 -1.44
C LEU A 674 -7.00 -8.72 -0.96
N MET A 675 -7.64 -9.89 -0.83
CA MET A 675 -8.99 -9.98 -0.28
C MET A 675 -9.01 -9.82 1.24
N GLN A 676 -7.94 -10.22 1.94
CA GLN A 676 -7.78 -10.02 3.38
C GLN A 676 -7.46 -8.56 3.73
N ASN A 677 -6.74 -7.86 2.86
CA ASN A 677 -6.40 -6.43 3.02
C ASN A 677 -7.55 -5.48 2.60
N ARG A 678 -8.69 -6.00 2.13
CA ARG A 678 -9.94 -5.25 1.93
C ARG A 678 -10.76 -5.23 3.21
#